data_AF-A0A642UUP0-F1
#
_entry.id   AF-A0A642UUP0-F1
#
_cell.length_a   1.000
_cell.length_b   1.000
_cell.length_c   1.000
_cell.angle_alpha   90.00
_cell.angle_beta   90.00
_cell.angle_gamma   90.00
#
_symmetry.space_group_name_H-M   'P 1'
#
loop_
_entity.id
_entity.type
_entity.pdbx_description
1 polymer ?
#
loop_
_entity_poly.entity_id
_entity_poly.type
_entity_poly.pdbx_seq_one_letter_code
_entity_poly.pdbx_strand_id
1 'polypeptide(L)'
;MPRRVLLRRGYVSFASFYDTPSPTAPLDPKLTSVIDDHRYSELLTSPQVYDDPEFINKVMLYVLDNCPDMNLTMSESDIEIPYYRFAENHQMRHINVDTPFYHYIYSHIPKLYQFLRSVEPMMFNNRQFHQYLVWLAFHMDDSATIQRLTFSGDEYDVETLGYMVASFIQNYELDFTKRVVTHWLDKRQLSDPSRLLEVIFAELDSVDALLSNYQFFFRLWRDKQLPISGKALYLLLRQYTKYGNADHMNEIKSYLDASPHRHHYLVSTVLLQHRIRQRSPNHKKPITEEDVIELGKISETTSSEEELIDLYYNWLKFFAVHSSFTYIQLVLAEMKRRHLTKSPLFAKFHLVVVRHFGSNLRFFDLWTYMKALVVSNNEPFSEPYLVAFFEAFVATYPHYVPQFKRQFDDWLVANFASEDVTRLSSIFSVTKVVSQVTPYNLDIQPLRDNPKKYSSVYWKDISWSRQEVLPKKIVKDQVNYRATRGFADVIKKGVRVDSSIVEATFRRADLSTRNRIIELCRTMDMLPRLNPKFELYKVQANQNPRALQQFMKHIDSLGTNDRIVYARMLMNAGLGEQCKSVLATLTGLTDHQKMVTFIIGLRNHINSGAYDDAINHLQSFPLDHVVLSPFLFNQGCYIEKHLVSKIEQKRQHNNVVNDNLLRLTSILQGFLGDVNLRVERDSQELESITEEMLSFIETWMNGVTPA
;
A
#
# COMPACT_ATOMS: atom_id res chain seq x y z
N MET A 1 -47.16 -19.28 -24.78
CA MET A 1 -47.01 -17.84 -25.08
C MET A 1 -45.53 -17.49 -25.02
N PRO A 2 -44.92 -17.00 -26.10
CA PRO A 2 -43.47 -16.83 -26.14
C PRO A 2 -43.04 -15.65 -25.28
N ARG A 3 -42.03 -15.92 -24.46
CA ARG A 3 -41.36 -15.06 -23.47
C ARG A 3 -40.58 -13.95 -24.18
N ARG A 4 -40.85 -12.69 -23.81
CA ARG A 4 -39.95 -11.57 -24.10
C ARG A 4 -38.76 -11.65 -23.13
N VAL A 5 -37.59 -11.90 -23.68
CA VAL A 5 -36.29 -11.84 -23.00
C VAL A 5 -35.92 -10.36 -22.84
N LEU A 6 -35.82 -9.90 -21.60
CA LEU A 6 -35.23 -8.61 -21.24
C LEU A 6 -33.70 -8.79 -21.24
N LEU A 7 -33.04 -8.31 -22.30
CA LEU A 7 -31.59 -8.14 -22.36
C LEU A 7 -31.19 -7.08 -21.31
N ARG A 8 -30.37 -7.47 -20.32
CA ARG A 8 -29.80 -6.57 -19.31
C ARG A 8 -28.28 -6.48 -19.49
N ARG A 9 -27.86 -5.20 -19.47
CA ARG A 9 -26.53 -4.60 -19.45
C ARG A 9 -25.44 -5.48 -18.82
N GLY A 10 -24.50 -5.90 -19.66
CA GLY A 10 -23.19 -6.42 -19.28
C GLY A 10 -22.14 -5.32 -19.29
N TYR A 11 -21.03 -5.58 -18.61
CA TYR A 11 -19.85 -4.74 -18.53
C TYR A 11 -19.30 -4.44 -19.93
N VAL A 12 -19.15 -3.16 -20.20
CA VAL A 12 -18.39 -2.66 -21.34
C VAL A 12 -16.94 -2.53 -20.88
N SER A 13 -16.10 -3.50 -21.24
CA SER A 13 -14.67 -3.22 -21.46
C SER A 13 -14.53 -2.47 -22.79
N PHE A 14 -13.33 -2.02 -23.13
CA PHE A 14 -12.94 -1.35 -24.39
C PHE A 14 -13.56 -1.95 -25.68
N ALA A 15 -14.09 -3.18 -25.65
CA ALA A 15 -14.83 -3.82 -26.72
C ALA A 15 -16.16 -3.13 -27.15
N SER A 16 -16.82 -2.29 -26.33
CA SER A 16 -18.11 -1.68 -26.78
C SER A 16 -17.99 -0.41 -27.61
N PHE A 17 -16.78 0.01 -27.99
CA PHE A 17 -16.57 1.07 -28.99
C PHE A 17 -17.03 0.65 -30.40
N TYR A 18 -17.32 -0.64 -30.62
CA TYR A 18 -17.43 -1.25 -31.96
C TYR A 18 -18.80 -1.79 -32.35
N ASP A 19 -19.91 -1.26 -31.81
CA ASP A 19 -21.24 -1.59 -32.34
C ASP A 19 -21.54 -0.82 -33.65
N THR A 20 -20.66 -0.99 -34.63
CA THR A 20 -21.02 -1.18 -36.05
C THR A 20 -20.02 -2.18 -36.65
N PRO A 21 -20.43 -3.39 -37.05
CA PRO A 21 -19.57 -4.24 -37.86
C PRO A 21 -19.57 -3.66 -39.27
N SER A 22 -18.64 -2.75 -39.55
CA SER A 22 -18.18 -2.58 -40.93
C SER A 22 -17.09 -3.63 -41.16
N PRO A 23 -17.14 -4.44 -42.22
CA PRO A 23 -16.04 -5.33 -42.55
C PRO A 23 -14.83 -4.46 -42.88
N THR A 24 -13.89 -4.35 -41.95
CA THR A 24 -12.63 -3.66 -42.19
C THR A 24 -11.93 -4.37 -43.34
N ALA A 25 -11.77 -3.67 -44.46
CA ALA A 25 -10.84 -4.08 -45.50
C ALA A 25 -9.48 -4.35 -44.82
N PRO A 26 -8.74 -5.40 -45.22
CA PRO A 26 -7.43 -5.66 -44.65
C PRO A 26 -6.57 -4.40 -44.79
N LEU A 27 -5.99 -3.96 -43.67
CA LEU A 27 -5.05 -2.84 -43.65
C LEU A 27 -3.90 -3.15 -44.63
N ASP A 28 -3.38 -2.10 -45.27
CA ASP A 28 -2.23 -2.23 -46.16
C ASP A 28 -1.10 -2.98 -45.40
N PRO A 29 -0.55 -4.08 -45.93
CA PRO A 29 0.54 -4.82 -45.28
C PRO A 29 1.73 -3.95 -44.88
N LYS A 30 1.98 -2.86 -45.61
CA LYS A 30 3.00 -1.88 -45.23
C LYS A 30 2.62 -1.13 -43.95
N LEU A 31 1.35 -0.73 -43.82
CA LEU A 31 0.82 -0.07 -42.63
C LEU A 31 0.89 -1.00 -41.42
N THR A 32 0.48 -2.26 -41.59
CA THR A 32 0.59 -3.30 -40.55
C THR A 32 2.04 -3.47 -40.09
N SER A 33 3.00 -3.62 -41.03
CA SER A 33 4.42 -3.76 -40.68
C SER A 33 5.00 -2.55 -39.92
N VAL A 34 4.57 -1.33 -40.26
CA VAL A 34 5.05 -0.11 -39.62
C VAL A 34 4.44 0.06 -38.22
N ILE A 35 3.19 -0.36 -38.01
CA ILE A 35 2.55 -0.34 -36.69
C ILE A 35 3.12 -1.43 -35.78
N ASP A 36 3.32 -2.63 -36.30
CA ASP A 36 3.87 -3.78 -35.56
C ASP A 36 5.32 -3.53 -35.13
N ASP A 37 6.12 -2.87 -35.95
CA ASP A 37 7.49 -2.44 -35.59
C ASP A 37 7.51 -1.13 -34.78
N HIS A 38 6.34 -0.55 -34.48
CA HIS A 38 6.20 0.72 -33.77
C HIS A 38 6.96 1.88 -34.42
N ARG A 39 7.00 1.93 -35.76
CA ARG A 39 7.73 2.91 -36.59
C ARG A 39 6.82 4.02 -37.11
N TYR A 40 5.94 4.57 -36.27
CA TYR A 40 4.94 5.58 -36.65
C TYR A 40 5.52 6.84 -37.32
N SER A 41 6.77 7.19 -37.06
CA SER A 41 7.47 8.29 -37.74
C SER A 41 7.69 8.02 -39.23
N GLU A 42 7.77 6.76 -39.65
CA GLU A 42 7.84 6.39 -41.07
C GLU A 42 6.49 6.63 -41.77
N LEU A 43 5.37 6.55 -41.04
CA LEU A 43 4.04 6.92 -41.58
C LEU A 43 3.97 8.41 -41.94
N LEU A 44 4.75 9.26 -41.27
CA LEU A 44 4.83 10.69 -41.59
C LEU A 44 5.59 10.95 -42.91
N THR A 45 6.33 9.99 -43.46
CA THR A 45 7.04 10.20 -44.74
C THR A 45 6.17 9.95 -45.97
N SER A 46 4.94 9.45 -45.79
CA SER A 46 4.01 9.17 -46.87
C SER A 46 3.10 10.38 -47.15
N PRO A 47 3.11 10.98 -48.36
CA PRO A 47 2.31 12.17 -48.70
C PRO A 47 0.79 11.97 -48.58
N GLN A 48 0.30 10.73 -48.50
CA GLN A 48 -1.14 10.40 -48.40
C GLN A 48 -1.67 10.43 -46.95
N VAL A 49 -0.79 10.53 -45.94
CA VAL A 49 -1.16 10.43 -44.51
C VAL A 49 -1.63 11.75 -43.90
N TYR A 50 -1.32 12.88 -44.55
CA TYR A 50 -1.53 14.20 -43.98
C TYR A 50 -2.97 14.73 -44.03
N ASP A 51 -3.83 14.20 -44.90
CA ASP A 51 -5.17 14.77 -45.17
C ASP A 51 -6.35 13.83 -44.86
N ASP A 52 -6.13 12.61 -44.34
CA ASP A 52 -7.20 11.63 -44.10
C ASP A 52 -7.47 11.37 -42.59
N PRO A 53 -8.54 11.97 -42.02
CA PRO A 53 -9.01 11.65 -40.68
C PRO A 53 -9.28 10.17 -40.41
N GLU A 54 -9.68 9.40 -41.44
CA GLU A 54 -9.89 7.97 -41.28
C GLU A 54 -8.58 7.21 -41.07
N PHE A 55 -7.47 7.71 -41.62
CA PHE A 55 -6.17 7.06 -41.45
C PHE A 55 -5.70 7.11 -39.99
N ILE A 56 -5.79 8.29 -39.35
CA ILE A 56 -5.43 8.47 -37.93
C ILE A 56 -6.31 7.58 -37.05
N ASN A 57 -7.62 7.53 -37.34
CA ASN A 57 -8.54 6.63 -36.65
C ASN A 57 -8.13 5.17 -36.86
N LYS A 58 -7.80 4.73 -38.08
CA LYS A 58 -7.34 3.36 -38.36
C LYS A 58 -6.08 2.98 -37.57
N VAL A 59 -5.11 3.90 -37.44
CA VAL A 59 -3.89 3.66 -36.63
C VAL A 59 -4.24 3.49 -35.16
N MET A 60 -5.08 4.38 -34.61
CA MET A 60 -5.50 4.30 -33.21
C MET A 60 -6.30 3.03 -32.92
N LEU A 61 -7.29 2.72 -33.76
CA LEU A 61 -8.13 1.52 -33.61
C LEU A 61 -7.30 0.25 -33.71
N TYR A 62 -6.33 0.17 -34.65
CA TYR A 62 -5.46 -1.01 -34.74
C TYR A 62 -4.67 -1.24 -33.46
N VAL A 63 -4.08 -0.21 -32.85
CA VAL A 63 -3.34 -0.37 -31.59
C VAL A 63 -4.28 -0.78 -30.46
N LEU A 64 -5.45 -0.16 -30.37
CA LEU A 64 -6.40 -0.45 -29.29
C LEU A 64 -7.04 -1.84 -29.43
N ASP A 65 -7.32 -2.31 -30.65
CA ASP A 65 -7.92 -3.62 -30.94
C ASP A 65 -6.97 -4.78 -30.66
N ASN A 66 -5.67 -4.55 -30.78
CA ASN A 66 -4.64 -5.54 -30.47
C ASN A 66 -4.16 -5.45 -29.01
N CYS A 67 -4.70 -4.52 -28.23
CA CYS A 67 -4.32 -4.34 -26.83
C CYS A 67 -4.95 -5.44 -25.95
N PRO A 68 -4.18 -6.13 -25.08
CA PRO A 68 -4.74 -7.12 -24.17
C PRO A 68 -5.78 -6.52 -23.21
N ASP A 69 -6.73 -7.29 -22.69
CA ASP A 69 -7.71 -6.75 -21.73
C ASP A 69 -7.05 -6.25 -20.42
N MET A 70 -7.45 -5.05 -19.99
CA MET A 70 -7.19 -4.57 -18.64
C MET A 70 -8.09 -5.36 -17.67
N ASN A 71 -7.62 -6.54 -17.23
CA ASN A 71 -8.34 -7.46 -16.33
C ASN A 71 -8.70 -6.81 -14.98
N LEU A 72 -9.76 -6.01 -14.90
CA LEU A 72 -10.20 -5.28 -13.70
C LEU A 72 -11.27 -6.01 -12.92
N THR A 73 -11.30 -5.83 -11.60
CA THR A 73 -12.49 -6.18 -10.80
C THR A 73 -13.49 -5.03 -10.81
N MET A 74 -14.78 -5.30 -10.59
CA MET A 74 -15.83 -4.28 -10.70
C MET A 74 -15.62 -3.06 -9.79
N SER A 75 -15.01 -3.25 -8.62
CA SER A 75 -14.73 -2.18 -7.66
C SER A 75 -13.51 -1.31 -8.03
N GLU A 76 -12.71 -1.70 -9.03
CA GLU A 76 -11.53 -0.96 -9.51
C GLU A 76 -11.92 0.14 -10.51
N SER A 77 -11.09 1.18 -10.64
CA SER A 77 -11.30 2.22 -11.66
C SER A 77 -11.06 1.64 -13.05
N ASP A 78 -11.84 2.11 -14.02
CA ASP A 78 -11.71 1.85 -15.44
C ASP A 78 -10.70 2.78 -16.14
N ILE A 79 -10.26 3.85 -15.47
CA ILE A 79 -9.16 4.70 -15.93
C ILE A 79 -7.81 4.00 -15.67
N GLU A 80 -6.97 3.92 -16.70
CA GLU A 80 -5.64 3.34 -16.55
C GLU A 80 -4.73 4.16 -15.65
N ILE A 81 -3.69 3.51 -15.16
CA ILE A 81 -2.58 4.20 -14.52
C ILE A 81 -1.81 4.98 -15.61
N PRO A 82 -1.50 6.27 -15.41
CA PRO A 82 -0.86 7.07 -16.45
C PRO A 82 0.60 6.68 -16.67
N TYR A 83 1.07 6.76 -17.92
CA TYR A 83 2.39 6.31 -18.34
C TYR A 83 3.52 7.08 -17.64
N TYR A 84 3.38 8.40 -17.47
CA TYR A 84 4.41 9.21 -16.80
C TYR A 84 4.70 8.73 -15.37
N ARG A 85 3.74 8.09 -14.68
CA ARG A 85 4.00 7.53 -13.34
C ARG A 85 4.94 6.33 -13.39
N PHE A 86 4.89 5.55 -14.46
CA PHE A 86 5.84 4.48 -14.72
C PHE A 86 7.20 5.04 -15.18
N ALA A 87 7.19 6.00 -16.11
CA ALA A 87 8.40 6.56 -16.71
C ALA A 87 9.23 7.43 -15.75
N GLU A 88 8.59 8.33 -14.98
CA GLU A 88 9.28 9.25 -14.06
C GLU A 88 9.69 8.58 -12.75
N ASN A 89 8.93 7.57 -12.31
CA ASN A 89 9.14 6.91 -11.03
C ASN A 89 9.43 5.43 -11.23
N HIS A 90 10.59 5.10 -11.82
CA HIS A 90 11.18 3.74 -11.84
C HIS A 90 11.22 3.02 -10.45
N GLN A 91 10.72 3.67 -9.40
CA GLN A 91 10.66 3.29 -7.99
C GLN A 91 9.23 3.03 -7.47
N MET A 92 8.17 3.10 -8.28
CA MET A 92 6.82 2.74 -7.80
C MET A 92 6.66 1.22 -7.66
N ARG A 93 7.23 0.67 -6.58
CA ARG A 93 7.20 -0.73 -6.11
C ARG A 93 5.80 -1.37 -6.00
N HIS A 94 4.74 -0.60 -6.19
CA HIS A 94 3.36 -0.97 -5.83
C HIS A 94 2.35 -0.89 -6.96
N ILE A 95 2.77 -0.43 -8.14
CA ILE A 95 1.87 -0.41 -9.29
C ILE A 95 1.99 -1.75 -10.01
N ASN A 96 0.89 -2.49 -10.12
CA ASN A 96 0.77 -3.67 -11.01
C ASN A 96 0.71 -3.20 -12.48
N VAL A 97 1.74 -2.52 -12.95
CA VAL A 97 1.92 -2.16 -14.38
C VAL A 97 2.52 -3.31 -15.17
N ASP A 98 2.72 -4.46 -14.53
CA ASP A 98 3.30 -5.64 -15.15
C ASP A 98 2.26 -6.61 -15.72
N THR A 99 1.10 -6.08 -16.13
CA THR A 99 0.14 -6.87 -16.91
C THR A 99 0.51 -6.79 -18.39
N PRO A 100 0.14 -7.79 -19.22
CA PRO A 100 0.34 -7.73 -20.67
C PRO A 100 -0.23 -6.45 -21.29
N PHE A 101 -1.36 -5.97 -20.76
CA PHE A 101 -1.99 -4.71 -21.17
C PHE A 101 -1.04 -3.51 -21.02
N TYR A 102 -0.49 -3.29 -19.83
CA TYR A 102 0.35 -2.13 -19.55
C TYR A 102 1.68 -2.16 -20.32
N HIS A 103 2.32 -3.34 -20.44
CA HIS A 103 3.51 -3.52 -21.27
C HIS A 103 3.25 -3.13 -22.73
N TYR A 104 2.14 -3.63 -23.28
CA TYR A 104 1.75 -3.31 -24.65
C TYR A 104 1.50 -1.81 -24.79
N ILE A 105 0.58 -1.22 -24.03
CA ILE A 105 0.15 0.16 -24.25
C ILE A 105 1.25 1.19 -23.95
N TYR A 106 2.11 0.95 -22.94
CA TYR A 106 3.18 1.87 -22.56
C TYR A 106 4.32 1.94 -23.57
N SER A 107 4.55 0.89 -24.36
CA SER A 107 5.50 0.92 -25.47
C SER A 107 5.02 1.78 -26.65
N HIS A 108 3.70 2.02 -26.75
CA HIS A 108 3.06 2.74 -27.85
C HIS A 108 2.79 4.21 -27.53
N ILE A 109 2.36 4.50 -26.30
CA ILE A 109 1.89 5.84 -25.87
C ILE A 109 2.83 6.98 -26.29
N PRO A 110 4.15 6.97 -26.00
CA PRO A 110 5.02 8.09 -26.34
C PRO A 110 5.06 8.36 -27.85
N LYS A 111 5.02 7.31 -28.65
CA LYS A 111 5.12 7.38 -30.11
C LYS A 111 3.80 7.84 -30.73
N LEU A 112 2.68 7.30 -30.24
CA LEU A 112 1.34 7.74 -30.63
C LEU A 112 1.12 9.21 -30.27
N TYR A 113 1.59 9.63 -29.09
CA TYR A 113 1.48 11.03 -28.68
C TYR A 113 2.24 11.96 -29.62
N GLN A 114 3.50 11.64 -29.94
CA GLN A 114 4.28 12.42 -30.90
C GLN A 114 3.61 12.48 -32.29
N PHE A 115 3.08 11.34 -32.76
CA PHE A 115 2.33 11.25 -34.01
C PHE A 115 1.11 12.19 -33.99
N LEU A 116 0.22 12.09 -32.98
CA LEU A 116 -0.99 12.91 -32.89
C LEU A 116 -0.66 14.41 -32.74
N ARG A 117 0.39 14.77 -32.00
CA ARG A 117 0.84 16.16 -31.87
C ARG A 117 1.31 16.77 -33.20
N SER A 118 1.87 15.95 -34.10
CA SER A 118 2.35 16.43 -35.41
C SER A 118 1.22 16.76 -36.40
N VAL A 119 0.05 16.13 -36.24
CA VAL A 119 -1.12 16.29 -37.12
C VAL A 119 -2.23 17.15 -36.51
N GLU A 120 -2.07 17.60 -35.26
CA GLU A 120 -3.05 18.42 -34.54
C GLU A 120 -3.54 19.66 -35.31
N PRO A 121 -2.67 20.47 -35.98
CA PRO A 121 -3.14 21.65 -36.71
C PRO A 121 -4.15 21.34 -37.83
N MET A 122 -4.09 20.13 -38.39
CA MET A 122 -4.93 19.68 -39.49
C MET A 122 -6.23 19.04 -38.99
N MET A 123 -6.21 18.51 -37.77
CA MET A 123 -7.29 17.69 -37.20
C MET A 123 -8.14 18.41 -36.15
N PHE A 124 -7.96 19.72 -36.00
CA PHE A 124 -8.60 20.55 -34.97
C PHE A 124 -10.13 20.51 -34.95
N ASN A 125 -10.78 20.13 -36.06
CA ASN A 125 -12.25 20.01 -36.14
C ASN A 125 -12.76 18.58 -35.92
N ASN A 126 -11.88 17.60 -35.65
CA ASN A 126 -12.27 16.21 -35.47
C ASN A 126 -12.43 15.88 -33.97
N ARG A 127 -13.68 15.61 -33.56
CA ARG A 127 -14.04 15.24 -32.18
C ARG A 127 -13.35 13.96 -31.69
N GLN A 128 -13.29 12.93 -32.53
CA GLN A 128 -12.67 11.65 -32.19
C GLN A 128 -11.16 11.81 -31.99
N PHE A 129 -10.53 12.65 -32.82
CA PHE A 129 -9.14 13.03 -32.62
C PHE A 129 -8.91 13.72 -31.27
N HIS A 130 -9.80 14.63 -30.85
CA HIS A 130 -9.69 15.25 -29.52
C HIS A 130 -9.79 14.23 -28.37
N GLN A 131 -10.64 13.21 -28.48
CA GLN A 131 -10.73 12.15 -27.47
C GLN A 131 -9.41 11.37 -27.35
N TYR A 132 -8.81 10.97 -28.47
CA TYR A 132 -7.50 10.31 -28.47
C TYR A 132 -6.39 11.22 -27.92
N LEU A 133 -6.42 12.50 -28.28
CA LEU A 133 -5.45 13.47 -27.78
C LEU A 133 -5.59 13.68 -26.27
N VAL A 134 -6.80 13.69 -25.71
CA VAL A 134 -7.04 13.75 -24.25
C VAL A 134 -6.44 12.52 -23.55
N TRP A 135 -6.71 11.32 -24.07
CA TRP A 135 -6.19 10.08 -23.51
C TRP A 135 -4.66 10.06 -23.51
N LEU A 136 -4.02 10.36 -24.64
CA LEU A 136 -2.56 10.41 -24.72
C LEU A 136 -1.96 11.54 -23.87
N ALA A 137 -2.59 12.72 -23.83
CA ALA A 137 -2.15 13.82 -22.98
C ALA A 137 -2.23 13.47 -21.49
N PHE A 138 -3.21 12.65 -21.07
CA PHE A 138 -3.31 12.15 -19.69
C PHE A 138 -2.12 11.25 -19.35
N HIS A 139 -1.77 10.33 -20.24
CA HIS A 139 -0.64 9.45 -20.04
C HIS A 139 0.72 10.17 -20.08
N MET A 140 0.83 11.25 -20.85
CA MET A 140 2.07 12.03 -21.03
C MET A 140 2.19 13.24 -20.10
N ASP A 141 1.24 13.43 -19.18
CA ASP A 141 1.18 14.57 -18.26
C ASP A 141 1.09 15.96 -18.93
N ASP A 142 0.49 16.05 -20.13
CA ASP A 142 0.26 17.34 -20.78
C ASP A 142 -1.03 18.00 -20.27
N SER A 143 -0.91 18.60 -19.08
CA SER A 143 -2.01 19.34 -18.45
C SER A 143 -2.47 20.55 -19.26
N ALA A 144 -1.58 21.18 -20.05
CA ALA A 144 -1.93 22.34 -20.86
C ALA A 144 -2.86 21.97 -22.01
N THR A 145 -2.57 20.86 -22.71
CA THR A 145 -3.46 20.32 -23.75
C THR A 145 -4.82 19.92 -23.16
N ILE A 146 -4.83 19.22 -22.03
CA ILE A 146 -6.08 18.81 -21.37
C ILE A 146 -6.91 20.03 -20.95
N GLN A 147 -6.28 21.04 -20.36
CA GLN A 147 -6.97 22.26 -19.94
C GLN A 147 -7.57 23.00 -21.14
N ARG A 148 -6.84 23.08 -22.27
CA ARG A 148 -7.36 23.69 -23.50
C ARG A 148 -8.58 22.93 -24.04
N LEU A 149 -8.50 21.60 -24.12
CA LEU A 149 -9.57 20.75 -24.64
C LEU A 149 -10.81 20.73 -23.71
N THR A 150 -10.61 20.85 -22.40
CA THR A 150 -11.70 20.95 -21.41
C THR A 150 -12.70 22.07 -21.74
N PHE A 151 -12.22 23.17 -22.34
CA PHE A 151 -13.01 24.35 -22.68
C PHE A 151 -13.22 24.57 -24.19
N SER A 152 -12.92 23.58 -25.04
CA SER A 152 -13.05 23.70 -26.50
C SER A 152 -14.50 23.83 -26.99
N GLY A 153 -15.48 23.52 -26.14
CA GLY A 153 -16.91 23.51 -26.49
C GLY A 153 -17.41 22.17 -27.03
N ASP A 154 -16.53 21.18 -27.23
CA ASP A 154 -16.90 19.84 -27.70
C ASP A 154 -17.72 19.08 -26.66
N GLU A 155 -18.71 18.33 -27.11
CA GLU A 155 -19.36 17.31 -26.29
C GLU A 155 -18.39 16.12 -26.14
N TYR A 156 -18.11 15.70 -24.91
CA TYR A 156 -17.25 14.55 -24.63
C TYR A 156 -18.07 13.47 -23.95
N ASP A 157 -17.76 12.21 -24.24
CA ASP A 157 -18.29 11.09 -23.47
C ASP A 157 -17.72 11.08 -22.04
N VAL A 158 -18.33 10.25 -21.19
CA VAL A 158 -17.98 10.18 -19.77
C VAL A 158 -16.56 9.68 -19.54
N GLU A 159 -16.05 8.84 -20.43
CA GLU A 159 -14.71 8.27 -20.32
C GLU A 159 -13.63 9.32 -20.60
N THR A 160 -13.80 10.11 -21.67
CA THR A 160 -12.94 11.25 -22.00
C THR A 160 -12.96 12.29 -20.88
N LEU A 161 -14.15 12.60 -20.34
CA LEU A 161 -14.27 13.47 -19.16
C LEU A 161 -13.60 12.87 -17.92
N GLY A 162 -13.63 11.54 -17.80
CA GLY A 162 -12.90 10.76 -16.79
C GLY A 162 -11.40 11.00 -16.86
N TYR A 163 -10.77 10.85 -18.03
CA TYR A 163 -9.34 11.13 -18.23
C TYR A 163 -8.98 12.59 -17.94
N MET A 164 -9.82 13.55 -18.35
CA MET A 164 -9.61 14.96 -18.03
C MET A 164 -9.59 15.20 -16.51
N VAL A 165 -10.57 14.65 -15.79
CA VAL A 165 -10.67 14.81 -14.33
C VAL A 165 -9.54 14.07 -13.62
N ALA A 166 -9.21 12.85 -14.06
CA ALA A 166 -8.08 12.09 -13.57
C ALA A 166 -6.79 12.92 -13.70
N SER A 167 -6.52 13.53 -14.87
CA SER A 167 -5.35 14.38 -15.05
C SER A 167 -5.25 15.52 -14.02
N PHE A 168 -6.33 16.27 -13.82
CA PHE A 168 -6.34 17.36 -12.83
C PHE A 168 -6.18 16.85 -11.40
N ILE A 169 -6.81 15.73 -11.04
CA ILE A 169 -6.70 15.13 -9.71
C ILE A 169 -5.28 14.63 -9.46
N GLN A 170 -4.70 13.90 -10.41
CA GLN A 170 -3.35 13.34 -10.29
C GLN A 170 -2.25 14.41 -10.27
N ASN A 171 -2.53 15.59 -10.81
CA ASN A 171 -1.69 16.80 -10.69
C ASN A 171 -1.99 17.66 -9.46
N TYR A 172 -2.84 17.18 -8.54
CA TYR A 172 -3.17 17.85 -7.29
C TYR A 172 -3.93 19.18 -7.47
N GLU A 173 -4.70 19.33 -8.54
CA GLU A 173 -5.46 20.53 -8.89
C GLU A 173 -6.94 20.44 -8.46
N LEU A 174 -7.21 19.95 -7.25
CA LEU A 174 -8.58 19.57 -6.84
C LEU A 174 -9.60 20.71 -6.87
N ASP A 175 -9.20 21.93 -6.51
CA ASP A 175 -10.13 23.07 -6.58
C ASP A 175 -10.45 23.48 -8.03
N PHE A 176 -9.52 23.25 -8.96
CA PHE A 176 -9.79 23.43 -10.38
C PHE A 176 -10.75 22.34 -10.88
N THR A 177 -10.50 21.07 -10.52
CA THR A 177 -11.40 19.95 -10.82
C THR A 177 -12.83 20.22 -10.36
N LYS A 178 -13.03 20.72 -9.13
CA LYS A 178 -14.36 21.08 -8.62
C LYS A 178 -15.08 22.08 -9.52
N ARG A 179 -14.39 23.15 -9.93
CA ARG A 179 -14.95 24.18 -10.82
C ARG A 179 -15.32 23.61 -12.18
N VAL A 180 -14.44 22.80 -12.77
CA VAL A 180 -14.65 22.16 -14.08
C VAL A 180 -15.86 21.23 -14.04
N VAL A 181 -15.93 20.33 -13.05
CA VAL A 181 -17.04 19.38 -12.93
C VAL A 181 -18.36 20.10 -12.66
N THR A 182 -18.39 21.11 -11.77
CA THR A 182 -19.60 21.92 -11.57
C THR A 182 -20.04 22.59 -12.87
N HIS A 183 -19.11 23.18 -13.62
CA HIS A 183 -19.40 23.79 -14.91
C HIS A 183 -19.99 22.78 -15.92
N TRP A 184 -19.42 21.58 -16.03
CA TRP A 184 -19.95 20.54 -16.91
C TRP A 184 -21.35 20.11 -16.49
N LEU A 185 -21.62 19.92 -15.20
CA LEU A 185 -22.95 19.56 -14.71
C LEU A 185 -23.98 20.70 -14.83
N ASP A 186 -23.56 21.94 -15.03
CA ASP A 186 -24.43 23.09 -15.29
C ASP A 186 -24.72 23.28 -16.79
N LYS A 187 -23.78 22.89 -17.65
CA LYS A 187 -23.81 23.23 -19.09
C LYS A 187 -24.00 22.04 -20.02
N ARG A 188 -23.76 20.82 -19.55
CA ARG A 188 -23.77 19.60 -20.36
C ARG A 188 -24.78 18.60 -19.81
N GLN A 189 -25.45 17.91 -20.72
CA GLN A 189 -26.20 16.71 -20.37
C GLN A 189 -25.24 15.51 -20.43
N LEU A 190 -24.89 14.97 -19.27
CA LEU A 190 -24.02 13.80 -19.20
C LEU A 190 -24.81 12.52 -19.49
N SER A 191 -24.26 11.65 -20.34
CA SER A 191 -24.87 10.35 -20.68
C SER A 191 -24.85 9.36 -19.51
N ASP A 192 -23.77 9.34 -18.72
CA ASP A 192 -23.62 8.51 -17.51
C ASP A 192 -22.95 9.28 -16.37
N PRO A 193 -23.69 10.15 -15.66
CA PRO A 193 -23.15 10.91 -14.54
C PRO A 193 -22.73 10.02 -13.35
N SER A 194 -23.24 8.78 -13.23
CA SER A 194 -22.83 7.86 -12.16
C SER A 194 -21.41 7.35 -12.36
N ARG A 195 -21.06 6.90 -13.57
CA ARG A 195 -19.70 6.43 -13.91
C ARG A 195 -18.67 7.54 -13.71
N LEU A 196 -18.98 8.79 -14.10
CA LEU A 196 -18.08 9.91 -13.85
C LEU A 196 -17.81 10.12 -12.36
N LEU A 197 -18.81 9.95 -11.49
CA LEU A 197 -18.62 10.07 -10.04
C LEU A 197 -17.76 8.93 -9.48
N GLU A 198 -17.90 7.72 -10.01
CA GLU A 198 -17.05 6.58 -9.64
C GLU A 198 -15.58 6.88 -9.95
N VAL A 199 -15.30 7.38 -11.17
CA VAL A 199 -13.96 7.81 -11.60
C VAL A 199 -13.44 8.89 -10.65
N ILE A 200 -14.21 9.95 -10.41
CA ILE A 200 -13.81 11.02 -9.47
C ILE A 200 -13.42 10.44 -8.11
N PHE A 201 -14.24 9.57 -7.52
CA PHE A 201 -13.94 9.01 -6.21
C PHE A 201 -12.75 8.04 -6.20
N ALA A 202 -12.54 7.28 -7.27
CA ALA A 202 -11.38 6.40 -7.42
C ALA A 202 -10.08 7.22 -7.55
N GLU A 203 -10.10 8.26 -8.39
CA GLU A 203 -8.97 9.15 -8.60
C GLU A 203 -8.63 9.92 -7.31
N LEU A 204 -9.65 10.40 -6.57
CA LEU A 204 -9.44 11.00 -5.24
C LEU A 204 -8.78 10.02 -4.24
N ASP A 205 -9.05 8.71 -4.32
CA ASP A 205 -8.45 7.70 -3.42
C ASP A 205 -6.97 7.52 -3.76
N SER A 206 -6.65 7.52 -5.05
CA SER A 206 -5.28 7.35 -5.55
C SER A 206 -4.31 8.45 -5.11
N VAL A 207 -4.81 9.65 -4.80
CA VAL A 207 -4.00 10.80 -4.32
C VAL A 207 -4.14 11.08 -2.83
N ASP A 208 -4.86 10.23 -2.08
CA ASP A 208 -5.25 10.44 -0.67
C ASP A 208 -5.87 11.82 -0.42
N ALA A 209 -6.87 12.17 -1.24
CA ALA A 209 -7.58 13.45 -1.17
C ALA A 209 -8.37 13.61 0.14
N LEU A 210 -8.45 14.85 0.63
CA LEU A 210 -9.21 15.20 1.84
C LEU A 210 -10.68 14.78 1.72
N LEU A 211 -11.29 14.40 2.84
CA LEU A 211 -12.68 13.90 2.89
C LEU A 211 -13.66 14.98 2.41
N SER A 212 -13.33 16.25 2.63
CA SER A 212 -14.10 17.40 2.15
C SER A 212 -14.27 17.41 0.62
N ASN A 213 -13.33 16.86 -0.15
CA ASN A 213 -13.48 16.76 -1.61
C ASN A 213 -14.52 15.72 -1.99
N TYR A 214 -14.54 14.57 -1.32
CA TYR A 214 -15.58 13.56 -1.50
C TYR A 214 -16.97 14.12 -1.14
N GLN A 215 -17.05 14.82 0.00
CA GLN A 215 -18.28 15.49 0.44
C GLN A 215 -18.78 16.51 -0.58
N PHE A 216 -17.87 17.29 -1.18
CA PHE A 216 -18.21 18.26 -2.21
C PHE A 216 -18.91 17.59 -3.41
N PHE A 217 -18.27 16.59 -4.02
CA PHE A 217 -18.85 15.92 -5.19
C PHE A 217 -20.13 15.13 -4.84
N PHE A 218 -20.17 14.49 -3.67
CA PHE A 218 -21.38 13.82 -3.19
C PHE A 218 -22.57 14.79 -3.06
N ARG A 219 -22.36 15.95 -2.43
CA ARG A 219 -23.40 16.99 -2.30
C ARG A 219 -23.77 17.57 -3.65
N LEU A 220 -22.80 17.84 -4.52
CA LEU A 220 -23.04 18.34 -5.87
C LEU A 220 -23.95 17.39 -6.68
N TRP A 221 -23.72 16.08 -6.61
CA TRP A 221 -24.60 15.09 -7.26
C TRP A 221 -25.98 15.04 -6.63
N ARG A 222 -26.06 15.03 -5.29
CA ARG A 222 -27.33 14.99 -4.55
C ARG A 222 -28.19 16.21 -4.83
N ASP A 223 -27.61 17.41 -4.78
CA ASP A 223 -28.31 18.68 -4.94
C ASP A 223 -28.83 18.84 -6.38
N LYS A 224 -28.11 18.25 -7.37
CA LYS A 224 -28.55 18.14 -8.76
C LYS A 224 -29.44 16.93 -9.05
N GLN A 225 -29.76 16.11 -8.05
CA GLN A 225 -30.57 14.90 -8.17
C GLN A 225 -30.06 13.90 -9.22
N LEU A 226 -28.73 13.83 -9.39
CA LEU A 226 -28.07 12.91 -10.32
C LEU A 226 -27.99 11.49 -9.71
N PRO A 227 -28.04 10.43 -10.53
CA PRO A 227 -27.92 9.06 -10.03
C PRO A 227 -26.53 8.82 -9.41
N ILE A 228 -26.51 8.09 -8.30
CA ILE A 228 -25.30 7.67 -7.59
C ILE A 228 -25.32 6.15 -7.51
N SER A 229 -24.30 5.50 -8.07
CA SER A 229 -24.22 4.04 -8.13
C SER A 229 -23.80 3.42 -6.79
N GLY A 230 -24.02 2.10 -6.66
CA GLY A 230 -23.54 1.31 -5.53
C GLY A 230 -22.01 1.35 -5.37
N LYS A 231 -21.26 1.43 -6.48
CA LYS A 231 -19.79 1.56 -6.47
C LYS A 231 -19.34 2.94 -5.99
N ALA A 232 -19.98 4.02 -6.45
CA ALA A 232 -19.68 5.37 -5.95
C ALA A 232 -19.95 5.47 -4.44
N LEU A 233 -21.05 4.88 -3.96
CA LEU A 233 -21.35 4.80 -2.52
C LEU A 233 -20.33 3.97 -1.76
N TYR A 234 -19.88 2.84 -2.31
CA TYR A 234 -18.80 2.04 -1.74
C TYR A 234 -17.50 2.84 -1.56
N LEU A 235 -17.05 3.55 -2.60
CA LEU A 235 -15.84 4.38 -2.56
C LEU A 235 -15.97 5.50 -1.52
N LEU A 236 -17.12 6.17 -1.50
CA LEU A 236 -17.44 7.21 -0.52
C LEU A 236 -17.43 6.66 0.91
N LEU A 237 -18.13 5.55 1.15
CA LEU A 237 -18.19 4.90 2.47
C LEU A 237 -16.82 4.44 2.94
N ARG A 238 -15.94 3.95 2.06
CA ARG A 238 -14.56 3.62 2.44
C ARG A 238 -13.82 4.81 3.02
N GLN A 239 -14.03 6.01 2.49
CA GLN A 239 -13.41 7.23 3.03
C GLN A 239 -14.08 7.68 4.32
N TYR A 240 -15.42 7.68 4.38
CA TYR A 240 -16.17 8.03 5.58
C TYR A 240 -15.83 7.10 6.76
N THR A 241 -15.70 5.80 6.51
CA THR A 241 -15.33 4.82 7.56
C THR A 241 -13.87 4.93 8.02
N LYS A 242 -12.99 5.55 7.21
CA LYS A 242 -11.57 5.76 7.50
C LYS A 242 -11.29 7.11 8.17
N TYR A 243 -12.01 8.15 7.78
CA TYR A 243 -11.73 9.54 8.15
C TYR A 243 -12.95 10.31 8.68
N GLY A 244 -14.17 9.82 8.48
CA GLY A 244 -15.39 10.48 8.91
C GLY A 244 -15.56 10.51 10.43
N ASN A 245 -16.21 11.56 10.92
CA ASN A 245 -16.68 11.65 12.30
C ASN A 245 -18.11 11.07 12.40
N ALA A 246 -18.70 11.10 13.61
CA ALA A 246 -20.05 10.59 13.84
C ALA A 246 -21.11 11.29 12.96
N ASP A 247 -21.00 12.60 12.76
CA ASP A 247 -21.94 13.38 11.95
C ASP A 247 -21.85 12.99 10.47
N HIS A 248 -20.64 12.83 9.93
CA HIS A 248 -20.41 12.32 8.58
C HIS A 248 -21.04 10.92 8.42
N MET A 249 -20.80 10.03 9.39
CA MET A 249 -21.37 8.67 9.35
C MET A 249 -22.90 8.67 9.45
N ASN A 250 -23.50 9.61 10.19
CA ASN A 250 -24.95 9.73 10.29
C ASN A 250 -25.54 10.29 8.99
N GLU A 251 -24.93 11.33 8.38
CA GLU A 251 -25.36 11.89 7.09
C GLU A 251 -25.43 10.81 6.02
N ILE A 252 -24.37 9.99 5.88
CA ILE A 252 -24.33 8.95 4.85
C ILE A 252 -25.28 7.79 5.16
N LYS A 253 -25.46 7.40 6.43
CA LYS A 253 -26.44 6.36 6.82
C LYS A 253 -27.87 6.78 6.48
N SER A 254 -28.25 8.01 6.80
CA SER A 254 -29.57 8.53 6.44
C SER A 254 -29.81 8.54 4.93
N TYR A 255 -28.79 8.86 4.14
CA TYR A 255 -28.87 8.75 2.68
C TYR A 255 -29.02 7.28 2.23
N LEU A 256 -28.23 6.36 2.79
CA LEU A 256 -28.29 4.94 2.44
C LEU A 256 -29.64 4.30 2.76
N ASP A 257 -30.25 4.65 3.89
CA ASP A 257 -31.55 4.12 4.28
C ASP A 257 -32.67 4.51 3.29
N ALA A 258 -32.51 5.65 2.62
CA ALA A 258 -33.41 6.12 1.54
C ALA A 258 -32.98 5.65 0.14
N SER A 259 -31.80 5.04 0.00
CA SER A 259 -31.21 4.67 -1.30
C SER A 259 -31.62 3.24 -1.71
N PRO A 260 -31.85 2.98 -3.01
CA PRO A 260 -32.03 1.62 -3.53
C PRO A 260 -30.79 0.74 -3.33
N HIS A 261 -29.62 1.33 -3.05
CA HIS A 261 -28.36 0.61 -2.86
C HIS A 261 -28.07 0.19 -1.41
N ARG A 262 -29.03 0.34 -0.48
CA ARG A 262 -28.88 -0.04 0.93
C ARG A 262 -28.35 -1.46 1.14
N HIS A 263 -28.82 -2.40 0.31
CA HIS A 263 -28.48 -3.83 0.38
C HIS A 263 -27.49 -4.27 -0.72
N HIS A 264 -26.86 -3.31 -1.41
CA HIS A 264 -25.85 -3.61 -2.41
C HIS A 264 -24.63 -4.28 -1.78
N TYR A 265 -24.11 -5.36 -2.37
CA TYR A 265 -23.05 -6.19 -1.77
C TYR A 265 -21.80 -5.37 -1.37
N LEU A 266 -21.36 -4.43 -2.22
CA LEU A 266 -20.25 -3.52 -1.90
C LEU A 266 -20.51 -2.63 -0.68
N VAL A 267 -21.71 -2.07 -0.57
CA VAL A 267 -22.10 -1.21 0.55
C VAL A 267 -22.11 -2.03 1.85
N SER A 268 -22.76 -3.18 1.84
CA SER A 268 -22.80 -4.10 2.98
C SER A 268 -21.40 -4.58 3.38
N THR A 269 -20.54 -4.87 2.40
CA THR A 269 -19.15 -5.26 2.63
C THR A 269 -18.36 -4.20 3.39
N VAL A 270 -18.42 -2.94 2.97
CA VAL A 270 -17.68 -1.86 3.66
C VAL A 270 -18.19 -1.61 5.07
N LEU A 271 -19.50 -1.68 5.29
CA LEU A 271 -20.10 -1.53 6.61
C LEU A 271 -19.66 -2.65 7.55
N LEU A 272 -19.67 -3.90 7.08
CA LEU A 272 -19.21 -5.05 7.85
C LEU A 272 -17.71 -4.97 8.17
N GLN A 273 -16.88 -4.66 7.18
CA GLN A 273 -15.44 -4.46 7.35
C GLN A 273 -15.12 -3.33 8.35
N HIS A 274 -15.88 -2.23 8.30
CA HIS A 274 -15.75 -1.13 9.27
C HIS A 274 -16.10 -1.60 10.69
N ARG A 275 -17.21 -2.31 10.87
CA ARG A 275 -17.60 -2.87 12.17
C ARG A 275 -16.51 -3.73 12.78
N ILE A 276 -15.90 -4.61 11.98
CA ILE A 276 -14.77 -5.46 12.40
C ILE A 276 -13.55 -4.61 12.79
N ARG A 277 -13.22 -3.58 11.98
CA ARG A 277 -12.06 -2.70 12.26
C ARG A 277 -12.17 -1.96 13.58
N GLN A 278 -13.37 -1.57 13.99
CA GLN A 278 -13.62 -0.80 15.21
C GLN A 278 -13.53 -1.63 16.51
N ARG A 279 -13.49 -2.97 16.44
CA ARG A 279 -13.47 -3.82 17.64
C ARG A 279 -12.19 -3.73 18.48
N SER A 280 -11.07 -3.37 17.86
CA SER A 280 -9.76 -3.36 18.52
C SER A 280 -8.86 -2.29 17.92
N PRO A 281 -7.98 -1.63 18.68
CA PRO A 281 -6.94 -0.74 18.15
C PRO A 281 -5.84 -1.50 17.39
N ASN A 282 -5.72 -2.82 17.58
CA ASN A 282 -4.67 -3.63 16.97
C ASN A 282 -4.82 -3.72 15.45
N HIS A 283 -3.71 -3.94 14.75
CA HIS A 283 -3.71 -4.07 13.30
C HIS A 283 -4.51 -5.30 12.83
N LYS A 284 -4.29 -6.44 13.51
CA LYS A 284 -5.10 -7.65 13.38
C LYS A 284 -6.39 -7.53 14.17
N LYS A 285 -7.50 -7.94 13.57
CA LYS A 285 -8.85 -7.81 14.09
C LYS A 285 -9.43 -9.20 14.40
N PRO A 286 -10.11 -9.37 15.54
CA PRO A 286 -10.84 -10.60 15.81
C PRO A 286 -12.05 -10.70 14.87
N ILE A 287 -12.16 -11.83 14.18
CA ILE A 287 -13.29 -12.18 13.32
C ILE A 287 -14.17 -13.17 14.08
N THR A 288 -15.48 -12.92 14.12
CA THR A 288 -16.44 -13.81 14.81
C THR A 288 -17.19 -14.69 13.84
N GLU A 289 -17.88 -15.72 14.34
CA GLU A 289 -18.71 -16.61 13.52
C GLU A 289 -19.83 -15.83 12.82
N GLU A 290 -20.42 -14.84 13.51
CA GLU A 290 -21.46 -13.98 12.94
C GLU A 290 -20.97 -13.18 11.74
N ASP A 291 -19.70 -12.77 11.70
CA ASP A 291 -19.14 -12.09 10.52
C ASP A 291 -19.03 -13.01 9.32
N VAL A 292 -18.70 -14.28 9.54
CA VAL A 292 -18.62 -15.30 8.48
C VAL A 292 -20.02 -15.58 7.95
N ILE A 293 -21.01 -15.69 8.84
CA ILE A 293 -22.43 -15.84 8.47
C ILE A 293 -22.92 -14.63 7.67
N GLU A 294 -22.58 -13.41 8.10
CA GLU A 294 -22.98 -12.18 7.42
C GLU A 294 -22.30 -12.03 6.05
N LEU A 295 -21.02 -12.39 5.93
CA LEU A 295 -20.35 -12.53 4.63
C LEU A 295 -21.08 -13.52 3.71
N GLY A 296 -21.49 -14.67 4.24
CA GLY A 296 -22.30 -15.65 3.52
C GLY A 296 -23.58 -15.02 2.96
N LYS A 297 -24.33 -14.29 3.80
CA LYS A 297 -25.55 -13.57 3.38
C LYS A 297 -25.28 -12.50 2.32
N ILE A 298 -24.18 -11.75 2.44
CA ILE A 298 -23.79 -10.76 1.40
C ILE A 298 -23.47 -11.48 0.08
N SER A 299 -22.83 -12.65 0.12
CA SER A 299 -22.54 -13.44 -1.08
C SER A 299 -23.79 -14.00 -1.79
N GLU A 300 -24.94 -14.03 -1.11
CA GLU A 300 -26.22 -14.44 -1.68
C GLU A 300 -26.96 -13.26 -2.34
N THR A 301 -26.55 -12.01 -2.08
CA THR A 301 -27.14 -10.83 -2.72
C THR A 301 -26.48 -10.43 -4.04
N THR A 302 -25.34 -11.04 -4.39
CA THR A 302 -24.68 -10.84 -5.68
C THR A 302 -25.49 -11.49 -6.80
N SER A 303 -25.64 -10.79 -7.93
CA SER A 303 -26.46 -11.20 -9.06
C SER A 303 -25.70 -11.92 -10.17
N SER A 304 -24.36 -11.85 -10.16
CA SER A 304 -23.49 -12.47 -11.18
C SER A 304 -22.22 -13.09 -10.57
N GLU A 305 -21.54 -13.93 -11.34
CA GLU A 305 -20.23 -14.48 -10.96
C GLU A 305 -19.16 -13.39 -10.82
N GLU A 306 -19.21 -12.35 -11.66
CA GLU A 306 -18.28 -11.21 -11.61
C GLU A 306 -18.41 -10.42 -10.30
N GLU A 307 -19.64 -10.14 -9.86
CA GLU A 307 -19.91 -9.49 -8.57
C GLU A 307 -19.40 -10.33 -7.40
N LEU A 308 -19.55 -11.65 -7.51
CA LEU A 308 -19.10 -12.59 -6.50
C LEU A 308 -17.57 -12.68 -6.45
N ILE A 309 -16.90 -12.66 -7.60
CA ILE A 309 -15.43 -12.57 -7.70
C ILE A 309 -14.95 -11.26 -7.08
N ASP A 310 -15.57 -10.13 -7.41
CA ASP A 310 -15.21 -8.82 -6.84
C ASP A 310 -15.44 -8.78 -5.32
N LEU A 311 -16.54 -9.35 -4.84
CA LEU A 311 -16.82 -9.52 -3.40
C LEU A 311 -15.68 -10.30 -2.70
N TYR A 312 -15.33 -11.48 -3.21
CA TYR A 312 -14.29 -12.30 -2.62
C TYR A 312 -12.91 -11.65 -2.70
N TYR A 313 -12.60 -10.94 -3.79
CA TYR A 313 -11.36 -10.18 -3.92
C TYR A 313 -11.26 -9.08 -2.83
N ASN A 314 -12.35 -8.33 -2.62
CA ASN A 314 -12.43 -7.31 -1.57
C ASN A 314 -12.23 -7.90 -0.16
N TRP A 315 -12.83 -9.07 0.12
CA TRP A 315 -12.67 -9.77 1.40
C TRP A 315 -11.28 -10.37 1.58
N LEU A 316 -10.70 -10.92 0.53
CA LEU A 316 -9.34 -11.44 0.54
C LEU A 316 -8.35 -10.31 0.89
N LYS A 317 -8.46 -9.15 0.25
CA LYS A 317 -7.63 -7.96 0.57
C LYS A 317 -7.81 -7.53 2.02
N PHE A 318 -9.04 -7.55 2.53
CA PHE A 318 -9.32 -7.21 3.92
C PHE A 318 -8.65 -8.20 4.90
N PHE A 319 -8.82 -9.51 4.70
CA PHE A 319 -8.24 -10.54 5.56
C PHE A 319 -6.72 -10.62 5.47
N ALA A 320 -6.15 -10.40 4.28
CA ALA A 320 -4.71 -10.33 4.07
C ALA A 320 -4.04 -9.30 5.00
N VAL A 321 -4.68 -8.14 5.17
CA VAL A 321 -4.17 -7.10 6.08
C VAL A 321 -4.58 -7.40 7.52
N HIS A 322 -5.87 -7.58 7.77
CA HIS A 322 -6.45 -7.49 9.11
C HIS A 322 -6.69 -8.82 9.83
N SER A 323 -6.43 -9.98 9.22
CA SER A 323 -6.79 -11.27 9.81
C SER A 323 -5.66 -12.32 9.71
N SER A 324 -5.97 -13.53 10.19
CA SER A 324 -5.13 -14.72 10.06
C SER A 324 -5.30 -15.38 8.68
N PHE A 325 -4.35 -16.25 8.34
CA PHE A 325 -4.36 -17.02 7.11
C PHE A 325 -5.58 -17.97 6.99
N THR A 326 -6.17 -18.38 8.12
CA THR A 326 -7.37 -19.23 8.14
C THR A 326 -8.55 -18.61 7.36
N TYR A 327 -8.77 -17.31 7.51
CA TYR A 327 -9.87 -16.63 6.79
C TYR A 327 -9.55 -16.38 5.32
N ILE A 328 -8.26 -16.31 4.97
CA ILE A 328 -7.81 -16.31 3.57
C ILE A 328 -8.12 -17.67 2.94
N GLN A 329 -7.80 -18.77 3.62
CA GLN A 329 -8.12 -20.13 3.16
C GLN A 329 -9.63 -20.34 3.01
N LEU A 330 -10.44 -19.76 3.91
CA LEU A 330 -11.91 -19.81 3.82
C LEU A 330 -12.40 -19.19 2.50
N VAL A 331 -11.91 -18.00 2.14
CA VAL A 331 -12.29 -17.33 0.89
C VAL A 331 -11.86 -18.17 -0.33
N LEU A 332 -10.62 -18.68 -0.33
CA LEU A 332 -10.11 -19.51 -1.43
C LEU A 332 -10.89 -20.83 -1.57
N ALA A 333 -11.26 -21.46 -0.46
CA ALA A 333 -12.07 -22.68 -0.45
C ALA A 333 -13.47 -22.43 -1.00
N GLU A 334 -14.11 -21.33 -0.62
CA GLU A 334 -15.42 -20.93 -1.15
C GLU A 334 -15.36 -20.66 -2.66
N MET A 335 -14.33 -19.97 -3.15
CA MET A 335 -14.13 -19.77 -4.58
C MET A 335 -13.97 -21.09 -5.34
N LYS A 336 -13.18 -22.03 -4.80
CA LYS A 336 -13.00 -23.36 -5.37
C LYS A 336 -14.32 -24.14 -5.40
N ARG A 337 -15.08 -24.10 -4.30
CA ARG A 337 -16.40 -24.75 -4.17
C ARG A 337 -17.40 -24.22 -5.21
N ARG A 338 -17.32 -22.93 -5.54
CA ARG A 338 -18.18 -22.27 -6.53
C ARG A 338 -17.59 -22.24 -7.95
N HIS A 339 -16.50 -22.97 -8.21
CA HIS A 339 -15.84 -23.07 -9.51
C HIS A 339 -15.33 -21.74 -10.11
N LEU A 340 -15.05 -20.73 -9.28
CA LEU A 340 -14.60 -19.40 -9.72
C LEU A 340 -13.09 -19.31 -10.03
N THR A 341 -12.35 -20.42 -9.89
CA THR A 341 -10.89 -20.45 -10.03
C THR A 341 -10.39 -20.37 -11.47
N LYS A 342 -11.28 -20.40 -12.46
CA LYS A 342 -10.94 -20.27 -13.88
C LYS A 342 -10.92 -18.82 -14.38
N SER A 343 -11.28 -17.86 -13.53
CA SER A 343 -11.26 -16.45 -13.92
C SER A 343 -9.83 -15.97 -14.20
N PRO A 344 -9.60 -15.13 -15.23
CA PRO A 344 -8.29 -14.49 -15.44
C PRO A 344 -7.88 -13.60 -14.26
N LEU A 345 -8.82 -13.20 -13.40
CA LEU A 345 -8.55 -12.45 -12.18
C LEU A 345 -7.90 -13.30 -11.08
N PHE A 346 -7.87 -14.63 -11.20
CA PHE A 346 -7.38 -15.52 -10.14
C PHE A 346 -5.89 -15.27 -9.79
N ALA A 347 -5.06 -14.90 -10.77
CA ALA A 347 -3.68 -14.48 -10.53
C ALA A 347 -3.58 -13.29 -9.54
N LYS A 348 -4.52 -12.33 -9.61
CA LYS A 348 -4.60 -11.22 -8.65
C LYS A 348 -4.86 -11.70 -7.22
N PHE A 349 -5.58 -12.80 -7.03
CA PHE A 349 -5.82 -13.38 -5.69
C PHE A 349 -4.52 -13.95 -5.12
N HIS A 350 -3.75 -14.68 -5.92
CA HIS A 350 -2.44 -15.20 -5.52
C HIS A 350 -1.48 -14.09 -5.10
N LEU A 351 -1.44 -12.98 -5.83
CA LEU A 351 -0.63 -11.81 -5.43
C LEU A 351 -1.04 -11.23 -4.07
N VAL A 352 -2.34 -11.21 -3.75
CA VAL A 352 -2.80 -10.77 -2.41
C VAL A 352 -2.34 -11.73 -1.31
N VAL A 353 -2.38 -13.04 -1.57
CA VAL A 353 -1.90 -14.06 -0.62
C VAL A 353 -0.39 -13.96 -0.42
N VAL A 354 0.37 -13.78 -1.50
CA VAL A 354 1.82 -13.58 -1.47
C VAL A 354 2.19 -12.36 -0.63
N ARG A 355 1.51 -11.22 -0.86
CA ARG A 355 1.70 -9.99 -0.07
C ARG A 355 1.31 -10.16 1.40
N HIS A 356 0.35 -11.03 1.73
CA HIS A 356 0.02 -11.36 3.12
C HIS A 356 1.22 -12.00 3.83
N PHE A 357 1.89 -12.99 3.21
CA PHE A 357 3.04 -13.61 3.85
C PHE A 357 4.19 -12.62 4.08
N GLY A 358 4.50 -11.77 3.10
CA GLY A 358 5.51 -10.71 3.25
C GLY A 358 5.17 -9.74 4.39
N SER A 359 3.93 -9.25 4.45
CA SER A 359 3.47 -8.31 5.49
C SER A 359 3.47 -8.89 6.91
N ASN A 360 3.46 -10.22 7.05
CA ASN A 360 3.42 -10.92 8.34
C ASN A 360 4.77 -11.59 8.68
N LEU A 361 5.85 -11.24 7.98
CA LEU A 361 7.21 -11.74 8.21
C LEU A 361 7.34 -13.27 8.01
N ARG A 362 6.56 -13.86 7.11
CA ARG A 362 6.49 -15.32 6.88
C ARG A 362 7.17 -15.75 5.57
N PHE A 363 8.47 -15.50 5.44
CA PHE A 363 9.22 -15.79 4.21
C PHE A 363 9.20 -17.28 3.82
N PHE A 364 9.42 -18.21 4.76
CA PHE A 364 9.40 -19.64 4.44
C PHE A 364 8.03 -20.16 3.99
N ASP A 365 6.96 -19.63 4.58
CA ASP A 365 5.61 -19.97 4.16
C ASP A 365 5.30 -19.42 2.78
N LEU A 366 5.77 -18.20 2.46
CA LEU A 366 5.71 -17.64 1.11
C LEU A 366 6.44 -18.56 0.13
N TRP A 367 7.67 -18.95 0.46
CA TRP A 367 8.50 -19.82 -0.36
C TRP A 367 7.81 -21.16 -0.67
N THR A 368 7.30 -21.82 0.37
CA THR A 368 6.57 -23.09 0.24
C THR A 368 5.29 -22.93 -0.57
N TYR A 369 4.55 -21.85 -0.33
CA TYR A 369 3.33 -21.54 -1.07
C TYR A 369 3.61 -21.33 -2.56
N MET A 370 4.67 -20.60 -2.91
CA MET A 370 5.02 -20.33 -4.30
C MET A 370 5.46 -21.58 -5.04
N LYS A 371 6.28 -22.46 -4.42
CA LYS A 371 6.61 -23.76 -5.02
C LYS A 371 5.36 -24.58 -5.34
N ALA A 372 4.45 -24.68 -4.36
CA ALA A 372 3.19 -25.40 -4.57
C ALA A 372 2.31 -24.76 -5.64
N LEU A 373 2.26 -23.42 -5.70
CA LEU A 373 1.48 -22.65 -6.67
C LEU A 373 1.97 -22.89 -8.10
N VAL A 374 3.28 -22.76 -8.34
CA VAL A 374 3.89 -22.93 -9.66
C VAL A 374 3.69 -24.36 -10.16
N VAL A 375 3.92 -25.36 -9.31
CA VAL A 375 3.77 -26.78 -9.68
C VAL A 375 2.31 -27.18 -9.90
N SER A 376 1.40 -26.73 -9.03
CA SER A 376 0.00 -27.20 -9.05
C SER A 376 -0.89 -26.45 -10.04
N ASN A 377 -0.62 -25.16 -10.27
CA ASN A 377 -1.48 -24.28 -11.06
C ASN A 377 -0.82 -23.81 -12.37
N ASN A 378 0.45 -24.15 -12.62
CA ASN A 378 1.22 -23.68 -13.77
C ASN A 378 1.16 -22.14 -13.92
N GLU A 379 1.24 -21.43 -12.79
CA GLU A 379 1.19 -19.97 -12.75
C GLU A 379 2.41 -19.41 -13.49
N PRO A 380 2.26 -18.50 -14.46
CA PRO A 380 3.39 -17.91 -15.16
C PRO A 380 4.19 -16.98 -14.26
N PHE A 381 5.49 -16.88 -14.50
CA PHE A 381 6.34 -15.92 -13.80
C PHE A 381 5.86 -14.49 -14.09
N SER A 382 5.88 -13.66 -13.05
CA SER A 382 5.70 -12.20 -13.18
C SER A 382 6.54 -11.47 -12.14
N GLU A 383 7.04 -10.29 -12.51
CA GLU A 383 7.88 -9.43 -11.66
C GLU A 383 7.30 -9.16 -10.25
N PRO A 384 5.97 -8.97 -10.06
CA PRO A 384 5.41 -8.75 -8.73
C PRO A 384 5.68 -9.88 -7.72
N TYR A 385 5.89 -11.12 -8.17
CA TYR A 385 6.30 -12.22 -7.30
C TYR A 385 7.75 -12.06 -6.82
N LEU A 386 8.65 -11.61 -7.71
CA LEU A 386 10.04 -11.30 -7.36
C LEU A 386 10.12 -10.17 -6.34
N VAL A 387 9.32 -9.11 -6.53
CA VAL A 387 9.15 -8.02 -5.55
C VAL A 387 8.73 -8.56 -4.20
N ALA A 388 7.70 -9.41 -4.16
CA ALA A 388 7.22 -9.95 -2.90
C ALA A 388 8.24 -10.85 -2.18
N PHE A 389 9.03 -11.65 -2.91
CA PHE A 389 10.12 -12.43 -2.32
C PHE A 389 11.17 -11.54 -1.67
N PHE A 390 11.62 -10.52 -2.39
CA PHE A 390 12.62 -9.58 -1.90
C PHE A 390 12.11 -8.83 -0.66
N GLU A 391 10.89 -8.28 -0.73
CA GLU A 391 10.28 -7.54 0.38
C GLU A 391 10.09 -8.44 1.62
N ALA A 392 9.62 -9.67 1.43
CA ALA A 392 9.44 -10.63 2.51
C ALA A 392 10.78 -11.01 3.16
N PHE A 393 11.83 -11.24 2.36
CA PHE A 393 13.16 -11.54 2.88
C PHE A 393 13.71 -10.38 3.71
N VAL A 394 13.68 -9.15 3.17
CA VAL A 394 14.17 -7.95 3.88
C VAL A 394 13.43 -7.72 5.19
N ALA A 395 12.11 -7.95 5.21
CA ALA A 395 11.29 -7.77 6.39
C ALA A 395 11.55 -8.86 7.46
N THR A 396 11.67 -10.13 7.06
CA THR A 396 11.86 -11.27 7.97
C THR A 396 13.30 -11.38 8.48
N TYR A 397 14.28 -11.17 7.61
CA TYR A 397 15.71 -11.40 7.86
C TYR A 397 16.56 -10.13 7.69
N PRO A 398 16.22 -9.02 8.36
CA PRO A 398 16.86 -7.73 8.10
C PRO A 398 18.37 -7.75 8.36
N HIS A 399 18.88 -8.65 9.20
CA HIS A 399 20.31 -8.77 9.51
C HIS A 399 21.14 -9.40 8.37
N TYR A 400 20.50 -10.25 7.55
CA TYR A 400 21.15 -10.99 6.47
C TYR A 400 21.04 -10.28 5.11
N VAL A 401 20.33 -9.14 5.06
CA VAL A 401 20.10 -8.34 3.85
C VAL A 401 21.38 -8.00 3.09
N PRO A 402 22.54 -7.64 3.69
CA PRO A 402 23.73 -7.32 2.92
C PRO A 402 24.27 -8.48 2.07
N GLN A 403 24.23 -9.70 2.61
CA GLN A 403 24.68 -10.91 1.90
C GLN A 403 23.66 -11.28 0.82
N PHE A 404 22.39 -11.34 1.20
CA PHE A 404 21.28 -11.59 0.27
C PHE A 404 21.27 -10.61 -0.90
N LYS A 405 21.41 -9.31 -0.63
CA LYS A 405 21.39 -8.27 -1.67
C LYS A 405 22.52 -8.44 -2.67
N ARG A 406 23.72 -8.81 -2.21
CA ARG A 406 24.85 -9.09 -3.11
C ARG A 406 24.54 -10.25 -4.04
N GLN A 407 24.12 -11.39 -3.49
CA GLN A 407 23.76 -12.57 -4.30
C GLN A 407 22.61 -12.26 -5.28
N PHE A 408 21.62 -11.51 -4.82
CA PHE A 408 20.47 -11.08 -5.62
C PHE A 408 20.88 -10.15 -6.77
N ASP A 409 21.79 -9.19 -6.52
CA ASP A 409 22.30 -8.28 -7.56
C ASP A 409 23.14 -9.01 -8.60
N ASP A 410 24.00 -9.93 -8.17
CA ASP A 410 24.78 -10.78 -9.07
C ASP A 410 23.84 -11.64 -9.94
N TRP A 411 22.76 -12.17 -9.36
CA TRP A 411 21.74 -12.92 -10.08
C TRP A 411 20.95 -12.05 -11.08
N LEU A 412 20.59 -10.81 -10.72
CA LEU A 412 19.93 -9.87 -11.63
C LEU A 412 20.80 -9.59 -12.86
N VAL A 413 22.10 -9.32 -12.65
CA VAL A 413 23.06 -9.06 -13.74
C VAL A 413 23.19 -10.26 -14.67
N ALA A 414 23.09 -11.48 -14.14
CA ALA A 414 23.17 -12.70 -14.94
C ALA A 414 21.92 -12.98 -15.79
N ASN A 415 20.73 -12.56 -15.33
CA ASN A 415 19.44 -12.98 -15.90
C ASN A 415 18.68 -11.90 -16.69
N PHE A 416 19.08 -10.62 -16.59
CA PHE A 416 18.35 -9.51 -17.22
C PHE A 416 19.26 -8.63 -18.08
N ALA A 417 18.66 -7.96 -19.08
CA ALA A 417 19.36 -6.96 -19.89
C ALA A 417 19.78 -5.75 -19.05
N SER A 418 20.83 -5.02 -19.45
CA SER A 418 21.41 -3.93 -18.65
C SER A 418 20.41 -2.80 -18.30
N GLU A 419 19.47 -2.52 -19.20
CA GLU A 419 18.40 -1.53 -18.98
C GLU A 419 17.45 -1.98 -17.86
N ASP A 420 17.03 -3.25 -17.89
CA ASP A 420 16.18 -3.86 -16.87
C ASP A 420 16.90 -4.00 -15.53
N VAL A 421 18.19 -4.35 -15.52
CA VAL A 421 18.98 -4.44 -14.28
C VAL A 421 18.99 -3.09 -13.56
N THR A 422 19.11 -1.98 -14.28
CA THR A 422 19.12 -0.64 -13.69
C THR A 422 17.76 -0.31 -13.06
N ARG A 423 16.67 -0.60 -13.78
CA ARG A 423 15.30 -0.43 -13.29
C ARG A 423 15.03 -1.27 -12.05
N LEU A 424 15.27 -2.59 -12.15
CA LEU A 424 15.05 -3.56 -11.08
C LEU A 424 15.91 -3.23 -9.85
N SER A 425 17.18 -2.91 -10.02
CA SER A 425 18.07 -2.51 -8.92
C SER A 425 17.53 -1.31 -8.13
N SER A 426 16.83 -0.39 -8.80
CA SER A 426 16.20 0.76 -8.14
C SER A 426 14.96 0.34 -7.32
N ILE A 427 14.17 -0.62 -7.81
CA ILE A 427 13.01 -1.20 -7.12
C ILE A 427 13.46 -1.97 -5.87
N PHE A 428 14.55 -2.73 -5.99
CA PHE A 428 15.11 -3.58 -4.92
C PHE A 428 16.09 -2.84 -4.01
N SER A 429 16.04 -1.51 -3.97
CA SER A 429 16.94 -0.71 -3.13
C SER A 429 16.61 -0.88 -1.63
N VAL A 430 17.66 -0.96 -0.81
CA VAL A 430 17.60 -1.11 0.65
C VAL A 430 18.43 -0.03 1.32
N THR A 431 17.97 0.44 2.48
CA THR A 431 18.62 1.48 3.27
C THR A 431 18.94 0.96 4.66
N LYS A 432 20.18 1.20 5.11
CA LYS A 432 20.61 0.89 6.47
C LYS A 432 20.03 1.90 7.45
N VAL A 433 19.43 1.40 8.54
CA VAL A 433 18.85 2.22 9.60
C VAL A 433 19.48 1.90 10.95
N VAL A 434 19.39 2.82 11.91
CA VAL A 434 20.02 2.70 13.24
C VAL A 434 19.12 1.87 14.19
N SER A 435 18.58 0.76 13.70
CA SER A 435 17.80 -0.20 14.50
C SER A 435 18.67 -1.43 14.79
N GLN A 436 18.72 -1.87 16.05
CA GLN A 436 19.38 -3.12 16.40
C GLN A 436 18.55 -4.36 16.09
N VAL A 437 17.24 -4.20 15.85
CA VAL A 437 16.30 -5.30 15.54
C VAL A 437 16.06 -5.41 14.04
N THR A 438 16.04 -4.28 13.34
CA THR A 438 15.72 -4.17 11.91
C THR A 438 16.73 -3.25 11.22
N PRO A 439 18.02 -3.64 11.14
CA PRO A 439 19.10 -2.75 10.68
C PRO A 439 19.01 -2.34 9.21
N TYR A 440 18.21 -3.03 8.40
CA TYR A 440 17.96 -2.70 7.00
C TYR A 440 16.46 -2.68 6.74
N ASN A 441 16.03 -1.74 5.92
CA ASN A 441 14.67 -1.62 5.43
C ASN A 441 14.70 -1.40 3.91
N LEU A 442 13.56 -1.60 3.26
CA LEU A 442 13.30 -1.12 1.91
C LEU A 442 13.51 0.40 1.83
N ASP A 443 14.21 0.89 0.79
CA ASP A 443 14.44 2.32 0.56
C ASP A 443 13.18 2.99 -0.02
N ILE A 444 12.24 3.31 0.88
CA ILE A 444 11.01 4.04 0.55
C ILE A 444 11.16 5.47 1.07
N GLN A 445 11.09 6.45 0.16
CA GLN A 445 11.30 7.85 0.49
C GLN A 445 10.14 8.70 -0.05
N PRO A 446 9.08 8.95 0.75
CA PRO A 446 7.87 9.61 0.27
C PRO A 446 8.10 10.99 -0.39
N LEU A 447 9.15 11.71 0.00
CA LEU A 447 9.51 12.99 -0.62
C LEU A 447 10.08 12.81 -2.05
N ARG A 448 10.86 11.76 -2.27
CA ARG A 448 11.45 11.40 -3.57
C ARG A 448 10.42 10.72 -4.46
N ASP A 449 9.62 9.83 -3.89
CA ASP A 449 8.64 9.01 -4.59
C ASP A 449 7.39 9.81 -5.02
N ASN A 450 7.21 11.04 -4.49
CA ASN A 450 6.09 11.90 -4.84
C ASN A 450 6.48 13.39 -4.95
N PRO A 451 7.27 13.75 -5.98
CA PRO A 451 7.80 15.11 -6.14
C PRO A 451 6.70 16.13 -6.43
N LYS A 452 5.61 15.75 -7.12
CA LYS A 452 4.49 16.65 -7.41
C LYS A 452 3.74 17.06 -6.13
N LYS A 453 3.52 16.12 -5.20
CA LYS A 453 2.91 16.41 -3.89
C LYS A 453 3.82 17.32 -3.07
N TYR A 454 5.12 17.03 -3.06
CA TYR A 454 6.14 17.72 -2.26
C TYR A 454 7.04 18.68 -3.07
N SER A 455 6.46 19.38 -4.06
CA SER A 455 7.17 20.15 -5.09
C SER A 455 8.06 21.31 -4.63
N SER A 456 8.01 21.69 -3.35
CA SER A 456 8.86 22.75 -2.81
C SER A 456 10.27 22.24 -2.51
N VAL A 457 11.28 22.95 -3.02
CA VAL A 457 12.71 22.67 -2.78
C VAL A 457 13.12 22.69 -1.30
N TYR A 458 12.27 23.24 -0.43
CA TYR A 458 12.50 23.29 1.01
C TYR A 458 12.17 21.97 1.72
N TRP A 459 11.46 21.05 1.08
CA TRP A 459 11.28 19.71 1.61
C TRP A 459 12.62 18.98 1.64
N LYS A 460 13.07 18.61 2.84
CA LYS A 460 14.24 17.75 3.04
C LYS A 460 13.90 16.66 4.02
N ASP A 461 14.54 15.51 3.87
CA ASP A 461 14.38 14.44 4.84
C ASP A 461 14.92 14.82 6.21
N ILE A 462 14.16 14.41 7.23
CA ILE A 462 14.61 14.49 8.62
C ILE A 462 15.17 13.11 8.93
N SER A 463 16.48 12.93 8.74
CA SER A 463 17.11 11.63 8.95
C SER A 463 16.89 11.14 10.39
N TRP A 464 16.71 9.83 10.52
CA TRP A 464 16.55 9.18 11.82
C TRP A 464 17.87 9.06 12.59
N SER A 465 19.00 9.20 11.89
CA SER A 465 20.31 8.86 12.42
C SER A 465 20.68 9.78 13.59
N ARG A 466 21.16 9.18 14.68
CA ARG A 466 21.90 9.90 15.73
C ARG A 466 23.37 10.10 15.34
N GLN A 467 23.82 9.41 14.29
CA GLN A 467 25.23 9.30 13.89
C GLN A 467 25.63 10.34 12.85
N GLU A 468 24.74 10.70 11.92
CA GLU A 468 24.90 11.93 11.14
C GLU A 468 24.27 13.05 11.95
N VAL A 469 25.11 13.82 12.60
CA VAL A 469 24.69 15.06 13.23
C VAL A 469 24.34 16.04 12.11
N LEU A 470 23.16 15.89 11.50
CA LEU A 470 22.52 17.05 10.90
C LEU A 470 22.48 18.10 12.01
N PRO A 471 23.04 19.31 11.81
CA PRO A 471 23.04 20.34 12.83
C PRO A 471 21.63 20.47 13.39
N LYS A 472 21.47 20.48 14.73
CA LYS A 472 20.15 20.60 15.40
C LYS A 472 19.30 21.73 14.78
N LYS A 473 19.98 22.76 14.28
CA LYS A 473 19.41 23.87 13.49
C LYS A 473 18.66 23.39 12.24
N ILE A 474 19.25 22.54 11.39
CA ILE A 474 18.60 22.02 10.16
C ILE A 474 17.32 21.25 10.49
N VAL A 475 17.36 20.39 11.52
CA VAL A 475 16.17 19.64 11.96
C VAL A 475 15.09 20.60 12.46
N LYS A 476 15.47 21.60 13.27
CA LYS A 476 14.53 22.62 13.75
C LYS A 476 13.93 23.44 12.61
N ASP A 477 14.75 23.84 11.64
CA ASP A 477 14.32 24.62 10.47
C ASP A 477 13.36 23.80 9.59
N GLN A 478 13.65 22.52 9.38
CA GLN A 478 12.76 21.60 8.66
C GLN A 478 11.45 21.36 9.40
N VAL A 479 11.49 21.09 10.71
CA VAL A 479 10.27 20.94 11.53
C VAL A 479 9.42 22.20 11.48
N ASN A 480 10.04 23.37 11.61
CA ASN A 480 9.37 24.66 11.54
C ASN A 480 8.76 24.90 10.14
N TYR A 481 9.53 24.71 9.07
CA TYR A 481 9.04 24.84 7.70
C TYR A 481 7.84 23.92 7.44
N ARG A 482 7.95 22.63 7.79
CA ARG A 482 6.88 21.65 7.60
C ARG A 482 5.61 22.04 8.34
N ALA A 483 5.71 22.42 9.61
CA ALA A 483 4.55 22.79 10.43
C ALA A 483 3.95 24.15 10.07
N THR A 484 4.75 25.10 9.58
CA THR A 484 4.28 26.47 9.30
C THR A 484 3.80 26.68 7.88
N ARG A 485 4.42 26.01 6.91
CA ARG A 485 4.17 26.19 5.48
C ARG A 485 3.96 24.88 4.75
N GLY A 486 4.87 23.92 4.88
CA GLY A 486 4.85 22.68 4.09
C GLY A 486 3.53 21.91 4.17
N PHE A 487 3.04 21.61 5.37
CA PHE A 487 1.76 20.89 5.54
C PHE A 487 0.57 21.69 5.02
N ALA A 488 0.54 23.01 5.25
CA ALA A 488 -0.51 23.87 4.74
C ALA A 488 -0.53 23.90 3.21
N ASP A 489 0.64 23.90 2.56
CA ASP A 489 0.75 23.88 1.10
C ASP A 489 0.25 22.55 0.50
N VAL A 490 0.48 21.42 1.17
CA VAL A 490 -0.11 20.11 0.78
C VAL A 490 -1.62 20.09 1.00
N ILE A 491 -2.11 20.65 2.11
CA ILE A 491 -3.55 20.75 2.38
C ILE A 491 -4.25 21.66 1.35
N LYS A 492 -3.62 22.74 0.91
CA LYS A 492 -4.16 23.64 -0.13
C LYS A 492 -4.31 22.96 -1.49
N LYS A 493 -3.46 21.97 -1.78
CA LYS A 493 -3.63 21.06 -2.94
C LYS A 493 -4.82 20.11 -2.78
N GLY A 494 -5.48 20.12 -1.61
CA GLY A 494 -6.64 19.31 -1.29
C GLY A 494 -6.33 17.86 -0.92
N VAL A 495 -5.06 17.53 -0.62
CA VAL A 495 -4.62 16.17 -0.27
C VAL A 495 -4.02 16.10 1.14
N ARG A 496 -3.96 14.89 1.71
CA ARG A 496 -3.35 14.66 3.02
C ARG A 496 -1.84 14.56 2.95
N VAL A 497 -1.17 15.00 4.01
CA VAL A 497 0.25 14.72 4.22
C VAL A 497 0.42 13.27 4.66
N ASP A 498 1.44 12.57 4.14
CA ASP A 498 1.77 11.21 4.56
C ASP A 498 1.97 11.11 6.08
N SER A 499 1.31 10.12 6.70
CA SER A 499 1.33 9.98 8.17
C SER A 499 2.74 9.81 8.73
N SER A 500 3.63 9.13 8.00
CA SER A 500 5.04 8.96 8.39
C SER A 500 5.77 10.30 8.49
N ILE A 501 5.54 11.23 7.55
CA ILE A 501 6.11 12.57 7.55
C ILE A 501 5.55 13.39 8.73
N VAL A 502 4.24 13.31 8.97
CA VAL A 502 3.59 14.01 10.09
C VAL A 502 4.15 13.52 11.42
N GLU A 503 4.22 12.21 11.63
CA GLU A 503 4.75 11.59 12.85
C GLU A 503 6.22 11.95 13.09
N ALA A 504 7.07 11.84 12.06
CA ALA A 504 8.48 12.20 12.15
C ALA A 504 8.68 13.66 12.54
N THR A 505 7.85 14.55 11.99
CA THR A 505 7.87 15.99 12.29
C THR A 505 7.37 16.26 13.71
N PHE A 506 6.26 15.67 14.12
CA PHE A 506 5.67 15.84 15.45
C PHE A 506 6.61 15.39 16.58
N ARG A 507 7.30 14.26 16.38
CA ARG A 507 8.22 13.69 17.36
C ARG A 507 9.37 14.65 17.69
N ARG A 508 9.85 15.41 16.71
CA ARG A 508 10.97 16.36 16.84
C ARG A 508 10.54 17.79 17.16
N ALA A 509 9.24 18.07 17.14
CA ALA A 509 8.67 19.39 17.39
C ALA A 509 8.64 19.79 18.87
N ASP A 510 8.70 21.09 19.12
CA ASP A 510 8.40 21.69 20.43
C ASP A 510 6.88 21.75 20.70
N LEU A 511 6.48 22.16 21.91
CA LEU A 511 5.07 22.16 22.32
C LEU A 511 4.19 23.05 21.42
N SER A 512 4.64 24.26 21.09
CA SER A 512 3.93 25.18 20.19
C SER A 512 3.71 24.57 18.81
N THR A 513 4.77 23.97 18.25
CA THR A 513 4.73 23.37 16.93
C THR A 513 3.87 22.10 16.93
N ARG A 514 3.90 21.31 18.00
CA ARG A 514 3.02 20.14 18.17
C ARG A 514 1.54 20.53 18.17
N ASN A 515 1.18 21.62 18.85
CA ASN A 515 -0.20 22.11 18.85
C ASN A 515 -0.67 22.51 17.44
N ARG A 516 0.20 23.18 16.68
CA ARG A 516 -0.06 23.52 15.27
C ARG A 516 -0.22 22.28 14.39
N ILE A 517 0.63 21.27 14.57
CA ILE A 517 0.51 20.00 13.84
C ILE A 517 -0.82 19.31 14.19
N ILE A 518 -1.24 19.31 15.45
CA ILE A 518 -2.53 18.74 15.88
C ILE A 518 -3.69 19.45 15.17
N GLU A 519 -3.66 20.78 15.07
CA GLU A 519 -4.67 21.56 14.35
C GLU A 519 -4.72 21.18 12.87
N LEU A 520 -3.57 21.11 12.19
CA LEU A 520 -3.49 20.67 10.79
C LEU A 520 -3.98 19.23 10.62
N CYS A 521 -3.71 18.33 11.56
CA CYS A 521 -4.24 16.97 11.55
C CYS A 521 -5.76 16.91 11.71
N ARG A 522 -6.40 17.91 12.33
CA ARG A 522 -7.87 18.02 12.33
C ARG A 522 -8.37 18.40 10.95
N THR A 523 -7.74 19.37 10.29
CA THR A 523 -8.07 19.76 8.91
C THR A 523 -7.90 18.60 7.92
N MET A 524 -6.97 17.69 8.19
CA MET A 524 -6.74 16.49 7.37
C MET A 524 -7.60 15.27 7.75
N ASP A 525 -8.44 15.37 8.78
CA ASP A 525 -9.20 14.25 9.36
C ASP A 525 -8.32 13.07 9.85
N MET A 526 -7.07 13.34 10.21
CA MET A 526 -6.10 12.32 10.63
C MET A 526 -5.98 12.21 12.15
N LEU A 527 -6.47 13.21 12.90
CA LEU A 527 -6.25 13.29 14.33
C LEU A 527 -6.72 12.04 15.10
N PRO A 528 -7.93 11.49 14.91
CA PRO A 528 -8.39 10.33 15.68
C PRO A 528 -7.44 9.13 15.61
N ARG A 529 -6.83 8.92 14.43
CA ARG A 529 -5.86 7.83 14.19
C ARG A 529 -4.49 8.12 14.79
N LEU A 530 -4.01 9.36 14.74
CA LEU A 530 -2.66 9.73 15.18
C LEU A 530 -2.58 10.15 16.65
N ASN A 531 -3.69 10.58 17.24
CA ASN A 531 -3.73 11.16 18.58
C ASN A 531 -3.17 10.22 19.67
N PRO A 532 -3.53 8.91 19.71
CA PRO A 532 -2.97 8.01 20.71
C PRO A 532 -1.43 7.98 20.69
N LYS A 533 -0.85 7.97 19.48
CA LYS A 533 0.59 7.98 19.26
C LYS A 533 1.23 9.34 19.59
N PHE A 534 0.55 10.43 19.28
CA PHE A 534 1.01 11.78 19.63
C PHE A 534 1.06 11.99 21.14
N GLU A 535 0.05 11.52 21.89
CA GLU A 535 0.08 11.57 23.35
C GLU A 535 1.25 10.74 23.90
N LEU A 536 1.50 9.55 23.35
CA LEU A 536 2.69 8.77 23.70
C LEU A 536 4.00 9.54 23.45
N TYR A 537 4.11 10.25 22.32
CA TYR A 537 5.29 11.09 22.02
C TYR A 537 5.44 12.28 22.96
N LYS A 538 4.34 12.90 23.40
CA LYS A 538 4.37 13.97 24.41
C LYS A 538 4.92 13.43 25.74
N VAL A 539 4.47 12.26 26.16
CA VAL A 539 4.97 11.59 27.38
C VAL A 539 6.43 11.16 27.22
N GLN A 540 6.82 10.67 26.03
CA GLN A 540 8.19 10.27 25.72
C GLN A 540 9.19 11.43 25.81
N ALA A 541 8.76 12.65 25.50
CA ALA A 541 9.63 13.83 25.55
C ALA A 541 10.02 14.23 26.98
N ASN A 542 9.14 13.98 27.96
CA ASN A 542 9.32 14.46 29.33
C ASN A 542 9.64 13.33 30.34
N GLN A 543 9.37 12.05 30.00
CA GLN A 543 9.63 10.82 30.79
C GLN A 543 9.39 10.92 32.31
N ASN A 544 8.49 11.79 32.75
CA ASN A 544 8.19 11.98 34.15
C ASN A 544 7.41 10.75 34.68
N PRO A 545 7.86 10.07 35.75
CA PRO A 545 7.16 8.90 36.31
C PRO A 545 5.67 9.14 36.62
N ARG A 546 5.30 10.33 37.11
CA ARG A 546 3.89 10.67 37.37
C ARG A 546 3.08 10.76 36.08
N ALA A 547 3.64 11.38 35.04
CA ALA A 547 2.98 11.50 33.75
C ALA A 547 2.82 10.12 33.07
N LEU A 548 3.83 9.26 33.20
CA LEU A 548 3.75 7.86 32.78
C LEU A 548 2.60 7.16 33.51
N GLN A 549 2.57 7.15 34.85
CA GLN A 549 1.48 6.52 35.61
C GLN A 549 0.09 7.03 35.22
N GLN A 550 -0.07 8.34 35.01
CA GLN A 550 -1.35 8.93 34.57
C GLN A 550 -1.75 8.43 33.18
N PHE A 551 -0.78 8.30 32.26
CA PHE A 551 -1.02 7.83 30.89
C PHE A 551 -1.47 6.36 30.82
N MET A 552 -1.23 5.56 31.86
CA MET A 552 -1.67 4.16 31.92
C MET A 552 -3.18 3.99 31.68
N LYS A 553 -4.01 4.99 32.01
CA LYS A 553 -5.46 5.00 31.75
C LYS A 553 -5.83 4.99 30.26
N HIS A 554 -4.88 5.31 29.38
CA HIS A 554 -5.09 5.37 27.93
C HIS A 554 -4.44 4.20 27.17
N ILE A 555 -3.92 3.20 27.88
CA ILE A 555 -3.23 2.05 27.27
C ILE A 555 -4.09 1.31 26.24
N ASP A 556 -5.40 1.24 26.45
CA ASP A 556 -6.33 0.56 25.55
C ASP A 556 -6.49 1.26 24.20
N SER A 557 -6.10 2.52 24.10
CA SER A 557 -6.07 3.24 22.81
C SER A 557 -4.82 2.94 21.99
N LEU A 558 -3.79 2.34 22.59
CA LEU A 558 -2.53 2.04 21.92
C LEU A 558 -2.57 0.68 21.24
N GLY A 559 -1.98 0.61 20.04
CA GLY A 559 -1.66 -0.67 19.40
C GLY A 559 -0.42 -1.35 20.01
N THR A 560 -0.19 -2.60 19.64
CA THR A 560 0.90 -3.46 20.17
C THR A 560 2.27 -2.77 20.20
N ASN A 561 2.71 -2.17 19.09
CA ASN A 561 4.03 -1.52 19.01
C ASN A 561 4.15 -0.32 19.96
N ASP A 562 3.10 0.49 20.07
CA ASP A 562 3.09 1.66 20.94
C ASP A 562 3.08 1.24 22.43
N ARG A 563 2.38 0.15 22.76
CA ARG A 563 2.43 -0.46 24.10
C ARG A 563 3.83 -0.99 24.46
N ILE A 564 4.54 -1.61 23.51
CA ILE A 564 5.93 -2.06 23.72
C ILE A 564 6.86 -0.87 24.00
N VAL A 565 6.73 0.22 23.24
CA VAL A 565 7.49 1.46 23.47
C VAL A 565 7.17 2.03 24.85
N TYR A 566 5.90 2.05 25.24
CA TYR A 566 5.45 2.54 26.52
C TYR A 566 5.94 1.67 27.70
N ALA A 567 5.90 0.33 27.57
CA ALA A 567 6.48 -0.59 28.55
C ALA A 567 7.97 -0.32 28.79
N ARG A 568 8.73 -0.08 27.70
CA ARG A 568 10.15 0.29 27.81
C ARG A 568 10.36 1.60 28.56
N MET A 569 9.47 2.58 28.37
CA MET A 569 9.52 3.85 29.10
C MET A 569 9.25 3.65 30.59
N LEU A 570 8.26 2.84 30.95
CA LEU A 570 7.96 2.48 32.35
C LEU A 570 9.15 1.78 33.02
N MET A 571 9.72 0.78 32.35
CA MET A 571 10.91 0.07 32.84
C MET A 571 12.09 1.02 33.10
N ASN A 572 12.38 1.93 32.16
CA ASN A 572 13.47 2.90 32.29
C ASN A 572 13.21 3.92 33.42
N ALA A 573 11.94 4.23 33.71
CA ALA A 573 11.54 5.13 34.79
C ALA A 573 11.46 4.44 36.17
N GLY A 574 11.79 3.15 36.27
CA GLY A 574 11.70 2.38 37.52
C GLY A 574 10.28 1.95 37.91
N LEU A 575 9.32 2.04 37.00
CA LEU A 575 7.91 1.68 37.23
C LEU A 575 7.66 0.21 36.89
N GLY A 576 8.28 -0.67 37.68
CA GLY A 576 8.40 -2.09 37.36
C GLY A 576 7.07 -2.85 37.31
N GLU A 577 6.17 -2.61 38.27
CA GLU A 577 4.86 -3.28 38.32
C GLU A 577 3.94 -2.82 37.19
N GLN A 578 3.96 -1.53 36.86
CA GLN A 578 3.22 -1.01 35.71
C GLN A 578 3.78 -1.60 34.41
N CYS A 579 5.10 -1.73 34.27
CA CYS A 579 5.71 -2.37 33.11
C CYS A 579 5.22 -3.83 32.95
N LYS A 580 5.21 -4.62 34.03
CA LYS A 580 4.68 -6.00 34.01
C LYS A 580 3.22 -6.02 33.55
N SER A 581 2.39 -5.13 34.13
CA SER A 581 0.97 -5.00 33.78
C SER A 581 0.78 -4.70 32.28
N VAL A 582 1.55 -3.76 31.71
CA VAL A 582 1.49 -3.44 30.27
C VAL A 582 1.88 -4.64 29.41
N LEU A 583 2.99 -5.30 29.73
CA LEU A 583 3.47 -6.46 28.96
C LEU A 583 2.46 -7.61 28.96
N ALA A 584 1.75 -7.84 30.07
CA ALA A 584 0.71 -8.86 30.18
C ALA A 584 -0.50 -8.59 29.26
N THR A 585 -0.72 -7.36 28.80
CA THR A 585 -1.81 -7.03 27.86
C THR A 585 -1.47 -7.34 26.40
N LEU A 586 -0.23 -7.70 26.09
CA LEU A 586 0.23 -7.92 24.71
C LEU A 586 -0.15 -9.33 24.24
N THR A 587 -0.84 -9.42 23.10
CA THR A 587 -1.24 -10.69 22.47
C THR A 587 -0.89 -10.69 20.99
N GLY A 588 -0.69 -11.89 20.41
CA GLY A 588 -0.44 -12.05 18.98
C GLY A 588 0.86 -11.40 18.48
N LEU A 589 1.94 -11.51 19.25
CA LEU A 589 3.23 -10.89 18.94
C LEU A 589 3.95 -11.60 17.79
N THR A 590 4.53 -10.82 16.88
CA THR A 590 5.55 -11.30 15.93
C THR A 590 6.82 -11.73 16.66
N ASP A 591 7.66 -12.53 16.01
CA ASP A 591 8.90 -13.04 16.61
C ASP A 591 9.85 -11.92 17.07
N HIS A 592 10.00 -10.87 16.27
CA HIS A 592 10.73 -9.66 16.67
C HIS A 592 10.13 -9.00 17.93
N GLN A 593 8.80 -8.90 18.00
CA GLN A 593 8.13 -8.32 19.17
C GLN A 593 8.32 -9.20 20.40
N LYS A 594 8.22 -10.54 20.27
CA LYS A 594 8.47 -11.49 21.36
C LYS A 594 9.87 -11.30 21.96
N MET A 595 10.90 -11.20 21.12
CA MET A 595 12.27 -10.96 21.57
C MET A 595 12.43 -9.60 22.27
N VAL A 596 11.82 -8.54 21.74
CA VAL A 596 11.88 -7.21 22.36
C VAL A 596 11.16 -7.19 23.71
N THR A 597 9.96 -7.76 23.79
CA THR A 597 9.20 -7.86 25.06
C THR A 597 9.90 -8.74 26.07
N PHE A 598 10.55 -9.82 25.61
CA PHE A 598 11.35 -10.69 26.46
C PHE A 598 12.50 -9.92 27.12
N ILE A 599 13.28 -9.16 26.35
CA ILE A 599 14.38 -8.34 26.87
C ILE A 599 13.88 -7.26 27.84
N ILE A 600 12.73 -6.62 27.55
CA ILE A 600 12.14 -5.63 28.45
C ILE A 600 11.74 -6.31 29.78
N GLY A 601 11.05 -7.45 29.73
CA GLY A 601 10.65 -8.21 30.90
C GLY A 601 11.85 -8.65 31.75
N LEU A 602 12.87 -9.24 31.12
CA LEU A 602 14.09 -9.69 31.78
C LEU A 602 14.80 -8.54 32.52
N ARG A 603 14.99 -7.41 31.84
CA ARG A 603 15.60 -6.22 32.44
C ARG A 603 14.74 -5.65 33.57
N ASN A 604 13.42 -5.70 33.44
CA ASN A 604 12.51 -5.26 34.48
C ASN A 604 12.67 -6.08 35.78
N HIS A 605 12.66 -7.41 35.68
CA HIS A 605 12.90 -8.30 36.83
C HIS A 605 14.28 -8.05 37.48
N ILE A 606 15.33 -7.90 36.66
CA ILE A 606 16.69 -7.62 37.13
C ILE A 606 16.78 -6.26 37.84
N ASN A 607 16.13 -5.23 37.31
CA ASN A 607 16.12 -3.89 37.90
C ASN A 607 15.35 -3.85 39.22
N SER A 608 14.29 -4.66 39.35
CA SER A 608 13.53 -4.82 40.59
C SER A 608 14.17 -5.77 41.62
N GLY A 609 15.29 -6.42 41.28
CA GLY A 609 15.96 -7.40 42.14
C GLY A 609 15.21 -8.74 42.28
N ALA A 610 14.21 -8.99 41.43
CA ALA A 610 13.43 -10.22 41.40
C ALA A 610 14.14 -11.29 40.54
N TYR A 611 15.26 -11.82 41.05
CA TYR A 611 16.13 -12.72 40.27
C TYR A 611 15.49 -14.07 39.94
N ASP A 612 14.64 -14.62 40.81
CA ASP A 612 13.93 -15.88 40.52
C ASP A 612 12.92 -15.72 39.39
N ASP A 613 12.18 -14.60 39.37
CA ASP A 613 11.29 -14.28 38.25
C ASP A 613 12.08 -14.12 36.95
N ALA A 614 13.28 -13.52 37.00
CA ALA A 614 14.16 -13.39 35.83
C ALA A 614 14.62 -14.76 35.31
N ILE A 615 14.91 -15.71 36.20
CA ILE A 615 15.26 -17.09 35.84
C ILE A 615 14.06 -17.77 35.16
N ASN A 616 12.87 -17.71 35.76
CA ASN A 616 11.66 -18.29 35.19
C ASN A 616 11.30 -17.67 33.83
N HIS A 617 11.51 -16.36 33.69
CA HIS A 617 11.31 -15.64 32.44
C HIS A 617 12.29 -16.12 31.35
N LEU A 618 13.58 -16.32 31.69
CA LEU A 618 14.58 -16.89 30.77
C LEU A 618 14.21 -18.30 30.30
N GLN A 619 13.83 -19.16 31.24
CA GLN A 619 13.52 -20.57 30.95
C GLN A 619 12.21 -20.75 30.18
N SER A 620 11.28 -19.79 30.27
CA SER A 620 10.00 -19.86 29.55
C SER A 620 10.07 -19.32 28.13
N PHE A 621 11.20 -18.76 27.68
CA PHE A 621 11.32 -18.23 26.33
C PHE A 621 11.37 -19.37 25.30
N PRO A 622 10.46 -19.41 24.31
CA PRO A 622 10.34 -20.53 23.38
C PRO A 622 11.38 -20.43 22.27
N LEU A 623 12.65 -20.72 22.58
CA LEU A 623 13.77 -20.69 21.63
C LEU A 623 13.45 -21.48 20.35
N ASP A 624 12.71 -22.59 20.47
CA ASP A 624 12.39 -23.49 19.36
C ASP A 624 11.34 -22.99 18.37
N HIS A 625 10.56 -21.98 18.73
CA HIS A 625 9.39 -21.56 17.97
C HIS A 625 9.44 -20.09 17.53
N VAL A 626 10.63 -19.49 17.53
CA VAL A 626 10.85 -18.08 17.21
C VAL A 626 12.04 -17.95 16.27
N VAL A 627 11.90 -17.17 15.20
CA VAL A 627 13.04 -16.76 14.37
C VAL A 627 13.93 -15.81 15.18
N LEU A 628 15.15 -16.26 15.48
CA LEU A 628 16.07 -15.51 16.33
C LEU A 628 16.77 -14.39 15.54
N SER A 629 17.06 -13.30 16.24
CA SER A 629 17.84 -12.19 15.73
C SER A 629 19.10 -12.01 16.58
N PRO A 630 20.23 -11.58 15.98
CA PRO A 630 21.42 -11.13 16.71
C PRO A 630 21.11 -10.07 17.80
N PHE A 631 19.97 -9.38 17.70
CA PHE A 631 19.47 -8.49 18.75
C PHE A 631 19.40 -9.17 20.12
N LEU A 632 18.83 -10.38 20.18
CA LEU A 632 18.60 -11.09 21.44
C LEU A 632 19.93 -11.41 22.14
N PHE A 633 20.89 -11.93 21.36
CA PHE A 633 22.24 -12.19 21.83
C PHE A 633 22.93 -10.91 22.32
N ASN A 634 22.97 -9.87 21.49
CA ASN A 634 23.65 -8.62 21.82
C ASN A 634 23.07 -7.94 23.08
N GLN A 635 21.74 -7.94 23.23
CA GLN A 635 21.09 -7.42 24.44
C GLN A 635 21.35 -8.31 25.65
N GLY A 636 21.36 -9.63 25.49
CA GLY A 636 21.69 -10.56 26.56
C GLY A 636 23.14 -10.40 27.04
N CYS A 637 24.12 -10.25 26.14
CA CYS A 637 25.50 -9.94 26.53
C CYS A 637 25.63 -8.62 27.29
N TYR A 638 24.84 -7.60 26.92
CA TYR A 638 24.79 -6.35 27.69
C TYR A 638 24.25 -6.57 29.10
N ILE A 639 23.20 -7.39 29.24
CA ILE A 639 22.62 -7.75 30.54
C ILE A 639 23.62 -8.55 31.37
N GLU A 640 24.28 -9.55 30.77
CA GLU A 640 25.31 -10.37 31.41
C GLU A 640 26.44 -9.51 31.98
N LYS A 641 27.04 -8.64 31.16
CA LYS A 641 28.09 -7.70 31.61
C LYS A 641 27.64 -6.85 32.81
N HIS A 642 26.38 -6.41 32.80
CA HIS A 642 25.82 -5.64 33.90
C HIS A 642 25.62 -6.50 35.17
N LEU A 643 25.22 -7.76 35.05
CA LEU A 643 25.11 -8.69 36.18
C LEU A 643 26.48 -9.02 36.78
N VAL A 644 27.48 -9.31 35.92
CA VAL A 644 28.87 -9.58 36.34
C VAL A 644 29.45 -8.39 37.08
N SER A 645 29.30 -7.18 36.53
CA SER A 645 29.76 -5.95 37.21
C SER A 645 29.10 -5.75 38.57
N LYS A 646 27.79 -6.04 38.70
CA LYS A 646 27.09 -6.01 40.00
C LYS A 646 27.65 -7.04 41.00
N ILE A 647 28.01 -8.24 40.54
CA ILE A 647 28.61 -9.28 41.37
C ILE A 647 30.00 -8.83 41.86
N GLU A 648 30.83 -8.31 40.96
CA GLU A 648 32.18 -7.82 41.28
C GLU A 648 32.13 -6.66 42.29
N GLN A 649 31.24 -5.68 42.10
CA GLN A 649 31.06 -4.59 43.06
C GLN A 649 30.65 -5.09 44.45
N LYS A 650 29.74 -6.07 44.53
CA LYS A 650 29.35 -6.65 45.83
C LYS A 650 30.50 -7.39 46.50
N ARG A 651 31.32 -8.12 45.74
CA ARG A 651 32.53 -8.79 46.25
C ARG A 651 33.56 -7.78 46.75
N GLN A 652 33.80 -6.68 46.03
CA GLN A 652 34.73 -5.63 46.44
C GLN A 652 34.30 -4.91 47.73
N HIS A 653 32.99 -4.79 47.97
CA HIS A 653 32.44 -4.18 49.18
C HIS A 653 32.20 -5.18 50.34
N ASN A 654 32.73 -6.42 50.28
CA ASN A 654 32.52 -7.49 51.27
C ASN A 654 31.03 -7.79 51.57
N ASN A 655 30.14 -7.51 50.62
CA ASN A 655 28.72 -7.84 50.74
C ASN A 655 28.48 -9.29 50.28
N VAL A 656 27.59 -10.01 50.99
CA VAL A 656 27.15 -11.34 50.57
C VAL A 656 26.51 -11.25 49.17
N VAL A 657 27.10 -11.98 48.22
CA VAL A 657 26.54 -12.10 46.87
C VAL A 657 25.31 -12.98 46.96
N ASN A 658 24.20 -12.53 46.40
CA ASN A 658 22.95 -13.27 46.38
C ASN A 658 23.09 -14.51 45.48
N ASP A 659 22.78 -15.70 45.98
CA ASP A 659 22.90 -16.96 45.23
C ASP A 659 22.03 -16.98 43.96
N ASN A 660 20.85 -16.37 44.00
CA ASN A 660 19.96 -16.27 42.84
C ASN A 660 20.54 -15.35 41.76
N LEU A 661 21.37 -14.36 42.13
CA LEU A 661 22.10 -13.52 41.17
C LEU A 661 23.21 -14.31 40.45
N LEU A 662 23.94 -15.17 41.18
CA LEU A 662 24.95 -16.06 40.59
C LEU A 662 24.29 -17.07 39.65
N ARG A 663 23.20 -17.70 40.11
CA ARG A 663 22.42 -18.67 39.33
C ARG A 663 21.84 -18.04 38.06
N LEU A 664 21.25 -16.85 38.16
CA LEU A 664 20.74 -16.11 36.99
C LEU A 664 21.83 -15.86 35.96
N THR A 665 23.02 -15.45 36.40
CA THR A 665 24.14 -15.16 35.49
C THR A 665 24.57 -16.42 34.74
N SER A 666 24.68 -17.56 35.43
CA SER A 666 25.02 -18.84 34.81
C SER A 666 23.96 -19.31 33.80
N ILE A 667 22.67 -19.19 34.15
CA ILE A 667 21.58 -19.57 33.25
C ILE A 667 21.55 -18.66 32.01
N LEU A 668 21.78 -17.36 32.19
CA LEU A 668 21.86 -16.41 31.07
C LEU A 668 23.02 -16.75 30.13
N GLN A 669 24.17 -17.17 30.65
CA GLN A 669 25.31 -17.61 29.83
C GLN A 669 24.98 -18.84 28.99
N GLY A 670 24.31 -19.84 29.58
CA GLY A 670 23.82 -21.01 28.84
C GLY A 670 22.85 -20.60 27.72
N PHE A 671 21.86 -19.77 28.06
CA PHE A 671 20.90 -19.23 27.09
C PHE A 671 21.57 -18.46 25.94
N LEU A 672 22.59 -17.66 26.23
CA LEU A 672 23.36 -16.92 25.22
C LEU A 672 24.13 -17.86 24.29
N GLY A 673 24.69 -18.95 24.81
CA GLY A 673 25.32 -20.00 24.02
C GLY A 673 24.33 -20.63 23.02
N ASP A 674 23.14 -21.00 23.51
CA ASP A 674 22.08 -21.59 22.68
C ASP A 674 21.62 -20.63 21.57
N VAL A 675 21.41 -19.35 21.92
CA VAL A 675 21.02 -18.31 20.94
C VAL A 675 22.12 -18.14 19.89
N ASN A 676 23.39 -18.08 20.28
CA ASN A 676 24.49 -17.88 19.33
C ASN A 676 24.61 -19.05 18.34
N LEU A 677 24.62 -20.29 18.84
CA LEU A 677 24.69 -21.49 18.00
C LEU A 677 23.55 -21.55 16.99
N ARG A 678 22.35 -21.14 17.40
CA ARG A 678 21.19 -21.13 16.51
C ARG A 678 21.24 -20.03 15.47
N VAL A 679 21.64 -18.82 15.85
CA VAL A 679 21.82 -17.71 14.88
C VAL A 679 22.88 -18.07 13.85
N GLU A 680 23.99 -18.72 14.25
CA GLU A 680 25.01 -19.22 13.32
C GLU A 680 24.47 -20.30 12.38
N ARG A 681 23.67 -21.25 12.89
CA ARG A 681 23.03 -22.28 12.06
C ARG A 681 22.02 -21.69 11.08
N ASP A 682 21.17 -20.79 11.54
CA ASP A 682 20.18 -20.09 10.70
C ASP A 682 20.88 -19.31 9.57
N SER A 683 22.05 -18.71 9.84
CA SER A 683 22.85 -18.04 8.80
C SER A 683 23.28 -18.98 7.67
N GLN A 684 23.70 -20.20 8.01
CA GLN A 684 24.13 -21.20 7.02
C GLN A 684 22.95 -21.75 6.23
N GLU A 685 21.84 -22.03 6.92
CA GLU A 685 20.60 -22.49 6.29
C GLU A 685 20.05 -21.43 5.30
N LEU A 686 20.04 -20.16 5.70
CA LEU A 686 19.53 -19.06 4.87
C LEU A 686 20.33 -18.85 3.58
N GLU A 687 21.64 -19.11 3.58
CA GLU A 687 22.46 -19.04 2.38
C GLU A 687 22.03 -20.11 1.36
N SER A 688 21.91 -21.37 1.80
CA SER A 688 21.43 -22.46 0.96
C SER A 688 20.02 -22.23 0.43
N ILE A 689 19.12 -21.70 1.27
CA ILE A 689 17.74 -21.39 0.86
C ILE A 689 17.69 -20.25 -0.15
N THR A 690 18.59 -19.26 -0.03
CA THR A 690 18.66 -18.16 -0.99
C THR A 690 19.07 -18.68 -2.37
N GLU A 691 20.07 -19.56 -2.42
CA GLU A 691 20.50 -20.22 -3.67
C GLU A 691 19.37 -21.06 -4.28
N GLU A 692 18.69 -21.88 -3.46
CA GLU A 692 17.54 -22.69 -3.91
C GLU A 692 16.42 -21.79 -4.47
N MET A 693 16.11 -20.69 -3.78
CA MET A 693 15.10 -19.73 -4.21
C MET A 693 15.44 -19.09 -5.56
N LEU A 694 16.67 -18.61 -5.73
CA LEU A 694 17.09 -17.97 -6.99
C LEU A 694 17.10 -18.96 -8.16
N SER A 695 17.57 -20.18 -7.94
CA SER A 695 17.57 -21.25 -8.94
C SER A 695 16.15 -21.65 -9.37
N PHE A 696 15.21 -21.72 -8.43
CA PHE A 696 13.80 -21.92 -8.76
C PHE A 696 13.20 -20.78 -9.56
N ILE A 697 13.49 -19.52 -9.19
CA ILE A 697 12.98 -18.36 -9.93
C ILE A 697 13.49 -18.40 -11.36
N GLU A 698 14.77 -18.70 -11.57
CA GLU A 698 15.37 -18.88 -12.89
C GLU A 698 14.68 -20.00 -13.69
N THR A 699 14.46 -21.16 -13.07
CA THR A 699 13.76 -22.30 -13.69
C THR A 699 12.33 -21.91 -14.11
N TRP A 700 11.64 -21.19 -13.22
CA TRP A 700 10.27 -20.70 -13.44
C TRP A 700 10.21 -19.65 -14.56
N MET A 701 11.16 -18.71 -14.62
CA MET A 701 11.28 -17.72 -15.70
C MET A 701 11.48 -18.39 -17.06
N ASN A 702 12.25 -19.48 -17.12
CA ASN A 702 12.54 -20.21 -18.35
C ASN A 702 11.39 -21.12 -18.82
N GLY A 703 10.23 -21.11 -18.14
CA GLY A 703 9.07 -21.92 -18.49
C GLY A 703 9.25 -23.42 -18.27
N VAL A 704 10.30 -23.82 -17.54
CA VAL A 704 10.50 -25.20 -17.10
C VAL A 704 9.75 -25.35 -15.79
N THR A 705 8.75 -26.23 -15.71
CA THR A 705 8.09 -26.53 -14.43
C THR A 705 9.14 -27.16 -13.51
N PRO A 706 9.50 -26.54 -12.37
CA PRO A 706 10.50 -27.10 -11.47
C PRO A 706 9.99 -28.45 -10.92
N ALA A 707 10.82 -29.49 -11.00
CA ALA A 707 10.49 -30.84 -10.54
C ALA A 707 10.40 -30.93 -9.01
#